data_AF-A0A1S9NBN6-F1
#
_entry.id   AF-A0A1S9NBN6-F1
#
_cell.length_a   1.000
_cell.length_b   1.000
_cell.length_c   1.000
_cell.angle_alpha   90.00
_cell.angle_beta   90.00
_cell.angle_gamma   90.00
#
_symmetry.space_group_name_H-M   'P 1'
#
loop_
_entity.id
_entity.type
_entity.pdbx_description
1 polymer ?
#
loop_
_entity_poly.entity_id
_entity_poly.type
_entity_poly.pdbx_seq_one_letter_code
_entity_poly.pdbx_strand_id
1 'polypeptide(L)'
;MSAKKINLNKITSYLLIFTVFFTLMQTVNLQKASATDETQIKGLQFHIGDVNGKTKNIDGNEKDGYVCEFLPIGQNFTLVADSGYSIVSVQSSSSFMNVKPVANSSGGNDYVVNTITDYSDFTLTVVMKDSSGKQVTYPIRMKFEADSSLSFQSLRVTLDGKITYNLFFTQTDANGNYHISDINSDVKMAKVQLFDNNNTPMNFSINGGSSAAEATVNLTGGDNVISIGVTTQNISRQYKLIITKKGEAKLQSLVPSAGTLSPAFNSNTYDYTVQVPTTQTTIAFTPIAVDNSSTIKVNGVTVKSGSKSQSIKLDEGENDVEVILTTKDGDTSTYNIKVTRTALFRSSQLTGLTLTSGTLTPAFNKGIYEYSGTVDNSVTSIGVTPTAEDVNATITVNGKKVPSGATSPYISLDEGGNTINVKVTDSKGNSNTYVLNITRRYPKDNVNLASLSVTDGTMSPKFDPETYLYSVKVARNIEKVRVMYTSQNDKAKIKINGKEYTNGQSDYIKLDIGANLVVVEVTAEDGKTTTTYKLSVIRGDIEGTNQWVLVGGNWTFYNAAGMQIKNQWVKYDNQWYFLDINGYMQTGWIQDSGNWYYLNKDGIMQTGWFYDKGYWYYLEANGAMRVNTWATYDGKWYYFNNFGEMQTAWAQYKGKWYLMDDHGVMQKGWVTYDRNKYYLNDDGSMRTGWLYNGKSWYYLDDSGIMITGWKNINGKNYYFDAGGVMKTGMLFLDGQWINLNNA
;
A
#
# COMPACT_ATOMS: atom_id res chain seq x y z
N MET A 1 59.45 -33.31 29.16
CA MET A 1 58.86 -34.22 30.16
C MET A 1 57.46 -34.61 29.71
N SER A 2 57.08 -35.89 29.89
CA SER A 2 55.73 -36.41 30.18
C SER A 2 54.58 -36.15 29.17
N ALA A 3 53.81 -37.13 28.69
CA ALA A 3 53.96 -38.59 28.70
C ALA A 3 53.22 -39.19 27.48
N LYS A 4 53.74 -40.26 26.87
CA LYS A 4 53.04 -40.99 25.79
C LYS A 4 51.96 -41.90 26.40
N LYS A 5 50.68 -41.61 26.13
CA LYS A 5 49.61 -42.62 26.21
C LYS A 5 49.58 -43.39 24.88
N ILE A 6 49.91 -44.68 24.93
CA ILE A 6 49.76 -45.61 23.82
C ILE A 6 48.28 -46.00 23.74
N ASN A 7 47.66 -45.90 22.57
CA ASN A 7 46.31 -46.43 22.33
C ASN A 7 46.45 -47.78 21.60
N LEU A 8 45.97 -48.86 22.24
CA LEU A 8 46.32 -50.24 21.90
C LEU A 8 45.66 -50.79 20.63
N ASN A 9 44.72 -50.07 20.02
CA ASN A 9 43.87 -50.56 18.92
C ASN A 9 44.55 -50.53 17.52
N LYS A 10 45.88 -50.64 17.46
CA LYS A 10 46.67 -50.75 16.21
C LYS A 10 47.64 -51.93 16.19
N ILE A 11 47.51 -52.91 17.11
CA ILE A 11 48.44 -54.04 17.26
C ILE A 11 47.68 -55.39 17.33
N THR A 12 46.69 -55.61 16.46
CA THR A 12 45.87 -56.85 16.43
C THR A 12 45.56 -57.40 15.02
N SER A 13 46.31 -57.01 13.98
CA SER A 13 46.09 -57.52 12.60
C SER A 13 47.37 -57.91 11.85
N TYR A 14 48.52 -57.99 12.53
CA TYR A 14 49.83 -58.25 11.90
C TYR A 14 50.61 -59.43 12.52
N LEU A 15 49.93 -60.37 13.20
CA LEU A 15 50.57 -61.59 13.72
C LEU A 15 49.62 -62.79 13.63
N LEU A 16 49.87 -63.67 12.64
CA LEU A 16 49.33 -65.01 12.28
C LEU A 16 49.09 -65.02 10.75
N ILE A 17 49.65 -65.92 9.92
CA ILE A 17 50.52 -67.09 10.14
C ILE A 17 51.66 -67.05 9.09
N PHE A 18 52.90 -67.23 9.54
CA PHE A 18 53.99 -67.79 8.73
C PHE A 18 54.18 -69.25 9.19
N THR A 19 54.77 -70.11 8.36
CA THR A 19 55.04 -71.56 8.60
C THR A 19 53.83 -72.49 8.85
N VAL A 20 53.29 -73.03 7.75
CA VAL A 20 52.85 -74.44 7.51
C VAL A 20 52.65 -74.53 5.97
N PHE A 21 53.20 -75.46 5.18
CA PHE A 21 54.23 -76.49 5.40
C PHE A 21 55.05 -76.65 4.09
N PHE A 22 56.22 -77.29 4.11
CA PHE A 22 56.99 -77.66 2.91
C PHE A 22 57.02 -79.19 2.78
N THR A 23 56.18 -79.79 1.92
CA THR A 23 56.34 -81.11 1.26
C THR A 23 55.01 -81.56 0.64
N LEU A 24 54.91 -81.59 -0.69
CA LEU A 24 54.66 -82.83 -1.44
C LEU A 24 54.88 -82.60 -2.95
N MET A 25 56.01 -83.05 -3.48
CA MET A 25 55.98 -83.63 -4.82
C MET A 25 55.34 -85.01 -4.67
N GLN A 26 54.10 -85.17 -5.10
CA GLN A 26 53.58 -86.46 -5.51
C GLN A 26 52.45 -86.29 -6.52
N THR A 27 52.54 -87.06 -7.58
CA THR A 27 51.49 -87.25 -8.59
C THR A 27 50.25 -87.83 -7.92
N VAL A 28 49.26 -87.00 -7.60
CA VAL A 28 47.95 -87.46 -7.18
C VAL A 28 46.99 -87.34 -8.36
N ASN A 29 46.65 -88.49 -8.95
CA ASN A 29 45.41 -88.66 -9.67
C ASN A 29 44.27 -88.31 -8.71
N LEU A 30 43.72 -87.09 -8.82
CA LEU A 30 42.43 -86.78 -8.23
C LEU A 30 41.36 -87.54 -9.00
N GLN A 31 41.09 -88.78 -8.56
CA GLN A 31 39.82 -89.43 -8.87
C GLN A 31 38.70 -88.47 -8.48
N LYS A 32 37.90 -88.06 -9.48
CA LYS A 32 36.73 -87.22 -9.26
C LYS A 32 35.83 -87.93 -8.24
N ALA A 33 35.45 -87.23 -7.17
CA ALA A 33 34.52 -87.79 -6.20
C ALA A 33 33.22 -88.22 -6.91
N SER A 34 32.71 -89.40 -6.57
CA SER A 34 31.40 -89.85 -7.01
C SER A 34 30.35 -88.97 -6.36
N ALA A 35 29.81 -88.03 -7.13
CA ALA A 35 28.72 -87.15 -6.70
C ALA A 35 27.39 -87.77 -7.14
N THR A 36 26.46 -87.84 -6.19
CA THR A 36 25.06 -88.25 -6.38
C THR A 36 24.31 -87.29 -7.32
N ASP A 37 23.26 -87.78 -7.99
CA ASP A 37 22.56 -87.17 -9.15
C ASP A 37 21.91 -85.78 -8.96
N GLU A 38 22.14 -85.08 -7.84
CA GLU A 38 21.46 -83.81 -7.50
C GLU A 38 22.10 -82.54 -8.09
N THR A 39 23.26 -82.63 -8.77
CA THR A 39 23.94 -81.43 -9.32
C THR A 39 23.52 -81.05 -10.75
N GLN A 40 22.85 -81.95 -11.48
CA GLN A 40 22.52 -81.74 -12.90
C GLN A 40 21.15 -81.07 -13.11
N ILE A 41 20.99 -80.39 -14.24
CA ILE A 41 19.67 -79.92 -14.69
C ILE A 41 18.88 -81.12 -15.21
N LYS A 42 17.72 -81.40 -14.61
CA LYS A 42 16.87 -82.55 -14.98
C LYS A 42 16.45 -82.45 -16.44
N GLY A 43 16.75 -83.50 -17.19
CA GLY A 43 16.34 -83.64 -18.58
C GLY A 43 17.25 -82.96 -19.61
N LEU A 44 18.41 -82.43 -19.19
CA LEU A 44 19.36 -81.72 -20.05
C LEU A 44 20.72 -82.40 -20.02
N GLN A 45 21.18 -82.87 -21.19
CA GLN A 45 22.55 -83.31 -21.40
C GLN A 45 23.36 -82.23 -22.14
N PHE A 46 24.57 -81.97 -21.67
CA PHE A 46 25.52 -81.05 -22.33
C PHE A 46 26.69 -81.86 -22.89
N HIS A 47 26.88 -81.83 -24.21
CA HIS A 47 27.93 -82.56 -24.92
C HIS A 47 29.02 -81.62 -25.43
N ILE A 48 30.29 -82.05 -25.28
CA ILE A 48 31.44 -81.43 -25.93
C ILE A 48 31.58 -82.01 -27.34
N GLY A 49 31.45 -81.16 -28.35
CA GLY A 49 31.38 -81.55 -29.76
C GLY A 49 29.93 -81.70 -30.23
N ASP A 50 29.64 -82.78 -30.94
CA ASP A 50 28.31 -83.15 -31.41
C ASP A 50 27.53 -83.99 -30.35
N VAL A 51 26.36 -84.53 -30.74
CA VAL A 51 25.51 -85.37 -29.88
C VAL A 51 26.13 -86.71 -29.45
N ASN A 52 27.21 -87.16 -30.10
CA ASN A 52 27.99 -88.35 -29.72
C ASN A 52 29.24 -87.97 -28.91
N GLY A 53 29.43 -86.67 -28.66
CA GLY A 53 30.54 -86.12 -27.91
C GLY A 53 30.51 -86.47 -26.42
N LYS A 54 31.58 -86.12 -25.71
CA LYS A 54 31.69 -86.41 -24.27
C LYS A 54 30.71 -85.53 -23.48
N THR A 55 29.80 -86.14 -22.73
CA THR A 55 28.91 -85.42 -21.81
C THR A 55 29.73 -84.73 -20.70
N LYS A 56 29.33 -83.51 -20.35
CA LYS A 56 29.96 -82.66 -19.35
C LYS A 56 28.93 -82.29 -18.28
N ASN A 57 29.32 -82.48 -17.02
CA ASN A 57 28.50 -82.07 -15.89
C ASN A 57 28.30 -80.54 -15.88
N ILE A 58 27.06 -80.13 -15.62
CA ILE A 58 26.72 -78.81 -15.13
C ILE A 58 26.66 -78.96 -13.60
N ASP A 59 27.44 -78.19 -12.85
CA ASP A 59 27.51 -78.27 -11.40
C ASP A 59 26.74 -77.08 -10.78
N GLY A 60 25.72 -77.36 -9.96
CA GLY A 60 24.94 -76.32 -9.28
C GLY A 60 23.54 -76.77 -8.84
N ASN A 61 22.71 -75.82 -8.38
CA ASN A 61 21.32 -76.07 -8.00
C ASN A 61 20.45 -74.80 -8.22
N GLU A 62 19.12 -74.94 -8.09
CA GLU A 62 18.16 -73.84 -8.33
C GLU A 62 18.35 -72.59 -7.44
N LYS A 63 19.05 -72.72 -6.30
CA LYS A 63 19.25 -71.65 -5.31
C LYS A 63 20.60 -70.96 -5.45
N ASP A 64 21.67 -71.73 -5.68
CA ASP A 64 23.05 -71.23 -5.76
C ASP A 64 23.50 -70.95 -7.22
N GLY A 65 22.65 -71.31 -8.20
CA GLY A 65 22.88 -71.16 -9.63
C GLY A 65 23.62 -72.35 -10.24
N TYR A 66 23.57 -72.44 -11.58
CA TYR A 66 24.20 -73.52 -12.34
C TYR A 66 25.49 -73.04 -13.02
N VAL A 67 26.52 -73.87 -13.05
CA VAL A 67 27.81 -73.56 -13.66
C VAL A 67 28.35 -74.77 -14.44
N CYS A 68 28.70 -74.59 -15.71
CA CYS A 68 29.46 -75.59 -16.47
C CYS A 68 30.92 -75.15 -16.55
N GLU A 69 31.78 -75.74 -15.72
CA GLU A 69 33.18 -75.34 -15.57
C GLU A 69 34.15 -76.20 -16.38
N PHE A 70 35.32 -75.66 -16.70
CA PHE A 70 36.35 -76.33 -17.50
C PHE A 70 35.80 -76.76 -18.88
N LEU A 71 35.21 -75.82 -19.61
CA LEU A 71 34.84 -76.02 -21.01
C LEU A 71 36.09 -75.91 -21.89
N PRO A 72 36.41 -76.92 -22.73
CA PRO A 72 37.58 -76.86 -23.59
C PRO A 72 37.44 -75.78 -24.67
N ILE A 73 38.56 -75.15 -25.00
CA ILE A 73 38.64 -74.05 -25.96
C ILE A 73 38.74 -74.59 -27.40
N GLY A 74 38.17 -73.85 -28.36
CA GLY A 74 38.09 -74.28 -29.77
C GLY A 74 37.06 -75.37 -30.06
N GLN A 75 36.36 -75.88 -29.04
CA GLN A 75 35.30 -76.89 -29.20
C GLN A 75 33.93 -76.26 -29.42
N ASN A 76 33.08 -76.95 -30.19
CA ASN A 76 31.64 -76.70 -30.21
C ASN A 76 30.98 -77.43 -29.04
N PHE A 77 29.75 -77.06 -28.71
CA PHE A 77 28.94 -77.76 -27.70
C PHE A 77 27.55 -78.04 -28.23
N THR A 78 26.94 -79.14 -27.78
CA THR A 78 25.57 -79.51 -28.15
C THR A 78 24.74 -79.81 -26.90
N LEU A 79 23.65 -79.08 -26.72
CA LEU A 79 22.66 -79.29 -25.67
C LEU A 79 21.56 -80.20 -26.22
N VAL A 80 21.28 -81.30 -25.53
CA VAL A 80 20.33 -82.35 -25.93
C VAL A 80 19.33 -82.57 -24.78
N ALA A 81 18.06 -82.81 -25.11
CA ALA A 81 17.05 -83.16 -24.11
C ALA A 81 17.02 -84.68 -23.88
N ASP A 82 16.92 -85.12 -22.62
CA ASP A 82 16.62 -86.51 -22.29
C ASP A 82 15.20 -86.90 -22.70
N SER A 83 14.96 -88.20 -22.81
CA SER A 83 13.62 -88.74 -23.03
C SER A 83 12.61 -88.22 -22.00
N GLY A 84 11.49 -87.68 -22.48
CA GLY A 84 10.46 -87.05 -21.65
C GLY A 84 10.62 -85.53 -21.44
N TYR A 85 11.66 -84.90 -22.00
CA TYR A 85 11.88 -83.46 -21.97
C TYR A 85 12.07 -82.88 -23.38
N SER A 86 12.01 -81.55 -23.51
CA SER A 86 12.46 -80.83 -24.70
C SER A 86 13.05 -79.46 -24.36
N ILE A 87 14.01 -79.01 -25.16
CA ILE A 87 14.56 -77.65 -25.05
C ILE A 87 13.66 -76.71 -25.86
N VAL A 88 13.09 -75.70 -25.20
CA VAL A 88 12.23 -74.68 -25.83
C VAL A 88 13.05 -73.55 -26.42
N SER A 89 14.11 -73.14 -25.73
CA SER A 89 15.05 -72.12 -26.19
C SER A 89 16.38 -72.19 -25.44
N VAL A 90 17.43 -71.71 -26.11
CA VAL A 90 18.73 -71.42 -25.50
C VAL A 90 19.15 -70.02 -25.98
N GLN A 91 19.51 -69.16 -25.04
CA GLN A 91 19.99 -67.80 -25.32
C GLN A 91 21.33 -67.57 -24.61
N SER A 92 22.32 -67.02 -25.33
CA SER A 92 23.60 -66.63 -24.73
C SER A 92 23.59 -65.16 -24.32
N SER A 93 24.22 -64.86 -23.18
CA SER A 93 24.56 -63.49 -22.78
C SER A 93 25.73 -62.90 -23.59
N SER A 94 26.38 -63.70 -24.45
CA SER A 94 27.47 -63.29 -25.34
C SER A 94 27.04 -63.37 -26.80
N SER A 95 27.31 -62.32 -27.56
CA SER A 95 27.12 -62.28 -29.02
C SER A 95 28.30 -62.88 -29.81
N PHE A 96 29.39 -63.26 -29.14
CA PHE A 96 30.61 -63.80 -29.76
C PHE A 96 30.56 -65.32 -29.99
N MET A 97 29.34 -65.86 -30.10
CA MET A 97 29.07 -67.27 -30.38
C MET A 97 27.71 -67.42 -31.03
N ASN A 98 27.59 -68.47 -31.84
CA ASN A 98 26.39 -68.77 -32.58
C ASN A 98 25.64 -69.93 -31.87
N VAL A 99 24.50 -69.61 -31.26
CA VAL A 99 23.58 -70.59 -30.67
C VAL A 99 22.46 -70.85 -31.66
N LYS A 100 22.33 -72.09 -32.18
CA LYS A 100 21.29 -72.45 -33.16
C LYS A 100 20.55 -73.73 -32.77
N PRO A 101 19.21 -73.78 -32.95
CA PRO A 101 18.48 -75.03 -32.90
C PRO A 101 18.86 -75.92 -34.09
N VAL A 102 18.93 -77.22 -33.85
CA VAL A 102 19.11 -78.27 -34.85
C VAL A 102 18.02 -79.31 -34.61
N ALA A 103 17.21 -79.59 -35.63
CA ALA A 103 16.09 -80.53 -35.50
C ALA A 103 16.61 -81.94 -35.18
N ASN A 104 16.07 -82.56 -34.12
CA ASN A 104 16.47 -83.90 -33.68
C ASN A 104 15.49 -84.97 -34.15
N SER A 105 15.91 -86.24 -34.08
CA SER A 105 15.14 -87.40 -34.56
C SER A 105 13.84 -87.66 -33.79
N SER A 106 13.63 -86.99 -32.67
CA SER A 106 12.43 -87.08 -31.82
C SER A 106 11.40 -85.98 -32.10
N GLY A 107 11.63 -85.12 -33.11
CA GLY A 107 10.71 -84.03 -33.47
C GLY A 107 10.85 -82.76 -32.61
N GLY A 108 11.91 -82.67 -31.80
CA GLY A 108 12.31 -81.47 -31.07
C GLY A 108 13.53 -80.79 -31.70
N ASN A 109 14.15 -79.87 -30.95
CA ASN A 109 15.43 -79.26 -31.30
C ASN A 109 16.47 -79.56 -30.23
N ASP A 110 17.63 -80.02 -30.66
CA ASP A 110 18.89 -79.89 -29.91
C ASP A 110 19.44 -78.48 -30.18
N TYR A 111 20.39 -78.00 -29.38
CA TYR A 111 20.99 -76.67 -29.56
C TYR A 111 22.51 -76.74 -29.65
N VAL A 112 23.05 -76.32 -30.79
CA VAL A 112 24.50 -76.25 -31.00
C VAL A 112 25.00 -74.84 -30.69
N VAL A 113 26.04 -74.76 -29.87
CA VAL A 113 26.84 -73.57 -29.58
C VAL A 113 28.16 -73.71 -30.33
N ASN A 114 28.40 -72.86 -31.32
CA ASN A 114 29.60 -72.90 -32.16
C ASN A 114 30.10 -71.50 -32.54
N THR A 115 31.16 -71.45 -33.35
CA THR A 115 31.87 -70.22 -33.77
C THR A 115 32.21 -69.30 -32.60
N ILE A 116 32.71 -69.88 -31.51
CA ILE A 116 33.05 -69.17 -30.29
C ILE A 116 34.35 -68.40 -30.54
N THR A 117 34.26 -67.08 -30.58
CA THR A 117 35.41 -66.18 -30.76
C THR A 117 35.78 -65.42 -29.49
N ASP A 118 34.91 -65.37 -28.48
CA ASP A 118 35.26 -64.88 -27.15
C ASP A 118 34.96 -65.94 -26.08
N TYR A 119 36.00 -66.28 -25.31
CA TYR A 119 36.06 -67.29 -24.27
C TYR A 119 36.00 -66.68 -22.86
N SER A 120 35.44 -65.47 -22.74
CA SER A 120 34.95 -64.93 -21.48
C SER A 120 33.88 -65.83 -20.87
N ASP A 121 33.80 -65.82 -19.54
CA ASP A 121 32.72 -66.45 -18.83
C ASP A 121 31.38 -65.79 -19.23
N PHE A 122 30.41 -66.60 -19.66
CA PHE A 122 29.12 -66.13 -20.19
C PHE A 122 27.97 -66.96 -19.61
N THR A 123 26.71 -66.57 -19.82
CA THR A 123 25.55 -67.33 -19.35
C THR A 123 24.73 -67.86 -20.51
N LEU A 124 24.42 -69.16 -20.51
CA LEU A 124 23.34 -69.73 -21.30
C LEU A 124 22.06 -69.77 -20.48
N THR A 125 21.03 -69.07 -20.93
CA THR A 125 19.68 -69.20 -20.41
C THR A 125 18.98 -70.29 -21.20
N VAL A 126 18.76 -71.45 -20.58
CA VAL A 126 18.12 -72.63 -21.17
C VAL A 126 16.71 -72.77 -20.63
N VAL A 127 15.71 -72.88 -21.50
CA VAL A 127 14.32 -73.17 -21.11
C VAL A 127 14.01 -74.62 -21.43
N MET A 128 13.84 -75.45 -20.39
CA MET A 128 13.44 -76.85 -20.51
C MET A 128 11.94 -77.00 -20.32
N LYS A 129 11.33 -77.91 -21.06
CA LYS A 129 9.92 -78.33 -20.91
C LYS A 129 9.86 -79.81 -20.57
N ASP A 130 9.06 -80.18 -19.57
CA ASP A 130 8.82 -81.59 -19.21
C ASP A 130 7.61 -82.19 -19.95
N SER A 131 7.39 -83.50 -19.76
CA SER A 131 6.28 -84.26 -20.35
C SER A 131 4.89 -83.84 -19.88
N SER A 132 4.78 -83.15 -18.74
CA SER A 132 3.52 -82.52 -18.28
C SER A 132 3.24 -81.19 -18.99
N GLY A 133 4.26 -80.63 -19.66
CA GLY A 133 4.23 -79.37 -20.37
C GLY A 133 4.73 -78.17 -19.58
N LYS A 134 5.16 -78.36 -18.33
CA LYS A 134 5.72 -77.30 -17.47
C LYS A 134 7.08 -76.88 -18.02
N GLN A 135 7.33 -75.57 -18.03
CA GLN A 135 8.61 -74.98 -18.43
C GLN A 135 9.37 -74.44 -17.23
N VAL A 136 10.70 -74.60 -17.22
CA VAL A 136 11.62 -74.04 -16.22
C VAL A 136 12.83 -73.43 -16.93
N THR A 137 13.24 -72.24 -16.48
CA THR A 137 14.35 -71.47 -17.04
C THR A 137 15.58 -71.59 -16.14
N TYR A 138 16.71 -72.02 -16.72
CA TYR A 138 17.97 -72.24 -16.02
C TYR A 138 19.06 -71.32 -16.57
N PRO A 139 19.59 -70.36 -15.78
CA PRO A 139 20.78 -69.60 -16.13
C PRO A 139 22.03 -70.42 -15.77
N ILE A 140 22.75 -70.88 -16.78
CA ILE A 140 23.96 -71.69 -16.66
C ILE A 140 25.18 -70.81 -16.96
N ARG A 141 26.03 -70.57 -15.96
CA ARG A 141 27.31 -69.88 -16.15
C ARG A 141 28.31 -70.83 -16.81
N MET A 142 28.79 -70.47 -17.98
CA MET A 142 29.69 -71.25 -18.80
C MET A 142 31.11 -70.71 -18.60
N LYS A 143 32.01 -71.52 -18.07
CA LYS A 143 33.41 -71.13 -17.81
C LYS A 143 34.38 -72.01 -18.59
N PHE A 144 35.21 -71.37 -19.40
CA PHE A 144 36.24 -72.06 -20.17
C PHE A 144 37.48 -72.38 -19.35
N GLU A 145 38.16 -73.45 -19.74
CA GLU A 145 39.51 -73.80 -19.28
C GLU A 145 40.48 -72.62 -19.49
N ALA A 146 41.59 -72.62 -18.76
CA ALA A 146 42.63 -71.62 -18.94
C ALA A 146 43.48 -71.99 -20.16
N ASP A 147 43.34 -71.25 -21.26
CA ASP A 147 44.30 -71.31 -22.38
C ASP A 147 45.57 -70.56 -22.00
N SER A 148 46.75 -71.12 -22.25
CA SER A 148 48.03 -70.42 -22.03
C SER A 148 48.24 -69.23 -22.97
N SER A 149 47.47 -69.13 -24.07
CA SER A 149 47.51 -68.03 -25.04
C SER A 149 46.49 -66.91 -24.79
N LEU A 150 45.52 -67.14 -23.89
CA LEU A 150 44.53 -66.13 -23.47
C LEU A 150 44.62 -65.77 -21.98
N SER A 151 45.28 -66.60 -21.18
CA SER A 151 45.50 -66.38 -19.74
C SER A 151 46.85 -65.73 -19.49
N PHE A 152 46.92 -64.90 -18.44
CA PHE A 152 48.16 -64.34 -17.92
C PHE A 152 48.58 -65.07 -16.64
N GLN A 153 49.84 -64.93 -16.21
CA GLN A 153 50.32 -65.37 -14.91
C GLN A 153 50.03 -64.33 -13.83
N SER A 154 50.26 -63.06 -14.15
CA SER A 154 49.99 -61.92 -13.25
C SER A 154 49.54 -60.65 -13.96
N LEU A 155 48.60 -59.97 -13.32
CA LEU A 155 48.10 -58.63 -13.61
C LEU A 155 48.79 -57.65 -12.64
N ARG A 156 49.67 -56.81 -13.18
CA ARG A 156 50.40 -55.80 -12.41
C ARG A 156 49.72 -54.45 -12.58
N VAL A 157 49.40 -53.81 -11.45
CA VAL A 157 48.74 -52.50 -11.41
C VAL A 157 49.57 -51.54 -10.57
N THR A 158 50.19 -50.56 -11.22
CA THR A 158 51.01 -49.53 -10.59
C THR A 158 50.26 -48.20 -10.50
N LEU A 159 49.97 -47.76 -9.28
CA LEU A 159 49.27 -46.52 -8.97
C LEU A 159 50.24 -45.35 -8.91
N ASP A 160 50.02 -44.31 -9.73
CA ASP A 160 50.84 -43.10 -9.87
C ASP A 160 52.37 -43.35 -9.97
N GLY A 161 52.77 -44.51 -10.50
CA GLY A 161 54.19 -44.91 -10.57
C GLY A 161 54.83 -45.29 -9.23
N LYS A 162 54.08 -45.35 -8.12
CA LYS A 162 54.58 -45.52 -6.75
C LYS A 162 54.26 -46.88 -6.15
N ILE A 163 52.97 -47.20 -6.01
CA ILE A 163 52.49 -48.42 -5.33
C ILE A 163 52.15 -49.44 -6.41
N THR A 164 52.67 -50.67 -6.31
CA THR A 164 52.40 -51.72 -7.28
C THR A 164 51.72 -52.92 -6.63
N TYR A 165 50.52 -53.24 -7.12
CA TYR A 165 49.80 -54.47 -6.82
C TYR A 165 50.14 -55.51 -7.89
N ASN A 166 50.33 -56.76 -7.50
CA ASN A 166 50.60 -57.87 -8.41
C ASN A 166 49.58 -58.97 -8.12
N LEU A 167 48.51 -59.00 -8.91
CA LEU A 167 47.40 -59.92 -8.77
C LEU A 167 47.66 -61.14 -9.65
N PHE A 168 47.62 -62.34 -9.08
CA PHE A 168 47.74 -63.58 -9.86
C PHE A 168 46.40 -63.93 -10.51
N PHE A 169 46.44 -64.66 -11.62
CA PHE A 169 45.23 -65.09 -12.37
C PHE A 169 44.17 -65.82 -11.52
N THR A 170 44.58 -66.47 -10.43
CA THR A 170 43.69 -67.16 -9.49
C THR A 170 43.11 -66.27 -8.38
N GLN A 171 43.49 -65.00 -8.30
CA GLN A 171 43.06 -64.05 -7.27
C GLN A 171 41.86 -63.21 -7.73
N THR A 172 40.75 -63.88 -7.97
CA THR A 172 39.47 -63.27 -8.36
C THR A 172 38.38 -63.48 -7.31
N ASP A 173 37.32 -62.67 -7.37
CA ASP A 173 36.09 -62.92 -6.62
C ASP A 173 35.26 -64.07 -7.23
N ALA A 174 34.14 -64.42 -6.59
CA ALA A 174 33.23 -65.48 -7.06
C ALA A 174 32.59 -65.25 -8.45
N ASN A 175 32.82 -64.08 -9.05
CA ASN A 175 32.36 -63.66 -10.37
C ASN A 175 33.54 -63.46 -11.36
N GLY A 176 34.77 -63.80 -10.99
CA GLY A 176 35.95 -63.66 -11.85
C GLY A 176 36.56 -62.24 -11.90
N ASN A 177 36.14 -61.31 -11.04
CA ASN A 177 36.69 -59.95 -11.02
C ASN A 177 37.94 -59.85 -10.13
N TYR A 178 38.91 -59.05 -10.56
CA TYR A 178 40.07 -58.61 -9.80
C TYR A 178 39.74 -57.33 -9.04
N HIS A 179 40.23 -57.17 -7.82
CA HIS A 179 39.92 -56.03 -6.96
C HIS A 179 41.16 -55.36 -6.38
N ILE A 180 41.15 -54.03 -6.32
CA ILE A 180 42.08 -53.19 -5.56
C ILE A 180 41.25 -52.14 -4.83
N SER A 181 41.13 -52.29 -3.51
CA SER A 181 40.29 -51.44 -2.66
C SER A 181 41.11 -50.46 -1.81
N ASP A 182 40.43 -49.58 -1.08
CA ASP A 182 40.99 -48.64 -0.11
C ASP A 182 42.07 -47.70 -0.67
N ILE A 183 41.98 -47.36 -1.97
CA ILE A 183 42.93 -46.45 -2.61
C ILE A 183 42.67 -45.01 -2.18
N ASN A 184 43.73 -44.34 -1.71
CA ASN A 184 43.65 -42.98 -1.23
C ASN A 184 43.25 -41.98 -2.33
N SER A 185 42.63 -40.88 -1.92
CA SER A 185 41.98 -39.93 -2.83
C SER A 185 42.97 -39.12 -3.70
N ASP A 186 44.24 -39.07 -3.30
CA ASP A 186 45.31 -38.38 -4.03
C ASP A 186 45.80 -39.11 -5.29
N VAL A 187 45.56 -40.42 -5.40
CA VAL A 187 46.00 -41.26 -6.52
C VAL A 187 45.23 -40.92 -7.81
N LYS A 188 45.93 -40.61 -8.90
CA LYS A 188 45.30 -40.10 -10.14
C LYS A 188 45.14 -41.14 -11.24
N MET A 189 46.04 -42.11 -11.34
CA MET A 189 46.04 -43.09 -12.42
C MET A 189 46.56 -44.46 -11.99
N ALA A 190 46.07 -45.49 -12.67
CA ALA A 190 46.56 -46.86 -12.60
C ALA A 190 47.19 -47.24 -13.94
N LYS A 191 48.48 -47.60 -13.92
CA LYS A 191 49.14 -48.27 -15.04
C LYS A 191 48.96 -49.78 -14.90
N VAL A 192 48.37 -50.42 -15.90
CA VAL A 192 48.06 -51.84 -15.95
C VAL A 192 49.05 -52.52 -16.91
N GLN A 193 49.50 -53.72 -16.55
CA GLN A 193 50.34 -54.60 -17.38
C GLN A 193 49.96 -56.07 -17.12
N LEU A 194 49.99 -56.90 -18.15
CA LEU A 194 49.85 -58.36 -18.04
C LEU A 194 51.19 -59.04 -18.31
N PHE A 195 51.47 -60.13 -17.60
CA PHE A 195 52.67 -60.95 -17.79
C PHE A 195 52.33 -62.43 -17.94
N ASP A 196 52.98 -63.11 -18.88
CA ASP A 196 52.83 -64.55 -19.12
C ASP A 196 53.53 -65.42 -18.05
N ASN A 197 53.45 -66.75 -18.19
CA ASN A 197 54.08 -67.71 -17.27
C ASN A 197 55.62 -67.61 -17.25
N ASN A 198 56.25 -66.99 -18.25
CA ASN A 198 57.68 -66.70 -18.31
C ASN A 198 58.03 -65.30 -17.77
N ASN A 199 57.05 -64.57 -17.21
CA ASN A 199 57.15 -63.17 -16.78
C ASN A 199 57.52 -62.20 -17.93
N THR A 200 57.07 -62.51 -19.15
CA THR A 200 57.15 -61.66 -20.35
C THR A 200 55.89 -60.80 -20.47
N PRO A 201 55.99 -59.49 -20.78
CA PRO A 201 54.81 -58.64 -21.01
C PRO A 201 53.92 -59.16 -22.15
N MET A 202 52.62 -59.26 -21.89
CA MET A 202 51.60 -59.64 -22.89
C MET A 202 50.92 -58.39 -23.46
N ASN A 203 50.47 -58.48 -24.71
CA ASN A 203 49.61 -57.45 -25.32
C ASN A 203 48.14 -57.69 -24.94
N PHE A 204 47.43 -56.63 -24.58
CA PHE A 204 46.01 -56.64 -24.20
C PHE A 204 45.37 -55.28 -24.49
N SER A 205 44.04 -55.24 -24.59
CA SER A 205 43.26 -54.00 -24.67
C SER A 205 42.69 -53.62 -23.29
N ILE A 206 42.51 -52.32 -23.06
CA ILE A 206 41.66 -51.82 -21.96
C ILE A 206 40.42 -51.16 -22.53
N ASN A 207 39.26 -51.48 -21.94
CA ASN A 207 37.97 -50.84 -22.24
C ASN A 207 37.62 -50.81 -23.75
N GLY A 208 38.04 -51.86 -24.50
CA GLY A 208 37.84 -51.96 -25.95
C GLY A 208 38.81 -51.13 -26.81
N GLY A 209 39.84 -50.52 -26.22
CA GLY A 209 40.87 -49.78 -26.94
C GLY A 209 41.88 -50.65 -27.69
N SER A 210 42.91 -50.01 -28.26
CA SER A 210 44.00 -50.70 -28.97
C SER A 210 44.78 -51.66 -28.06
N SER A 211 45.27 -52.75 -28.63
CA SER A 211 46.10 -53.74 -27.92
C SER A 211 47.53 -53.22 -27.69
N ALA A 212 48.02 -53.29 -26.45
CA ALA A 212 49.35 -52.82 -26.05
C ALA A 212 49.91 -53.62 -24.86
N ALA A 213 51.22 -53.55 -24.63
CA ALA A 213 51.91 -54.22 -23.51
C ALA A 213 51.76 -53.51 -22.15
N GLU A 214 51.30 -52.26 -22.17
CA GLU A 214 50.88 -51.51 -20.98
C GLU A 214 49.78 -50.50 -21.36
N ALA A 215 48.94 -50.16 -20.39
CA ALA A 215 47.88 -49.17 -20.57
C ALA A 215 47.63 -48.40 -19.27
N THR A 216 47.31 -47.10 -19.38
CA THR A 216 47.09 -46.22 -18.22
C THR A 216 45.63 -45.78 -18.17
N VAL A 217 45.02 -45.89 -16.99
CA VAL A 217 43.63 -45.51 -16.71
C VAL A 217 43.62 -44.40 -15.65
N ASN A 218 42.92 -43.30 -15.93
CA ASN A 218 42.68 -42.25 -14.93
C ASN A 218 41.60 -42.72 -13.94
N LEU A 219 41.81 -42.44 -12.64
CA LEU A 219 40.92 -42.89 -11.56
C LEU A 219 40.07 -41.73 -11.01
N THR A 220 38.75 -41.89 -11.04
CA THR A 220 37.80 -41.06 -10.29
C THR A 220 37.54 -41.66 -8.90
N GLY A 221 36.86 -40.94 -8.01
CA GLY A 221 36.41 -41.53 -6.75
C GLY A 221 35.33 -42.58 -6.97
N GLY A 222 35.17 -43.47 -5.99
CA GLY A 222 34.38 -44.68 -6.09
C GLY A 222 35.05 -45.78 -6.92
N ASP A 223 34.22 -46.71 -7.42
CA ASP A 223 34.68 -47.87 -8.18
C ASP A 223 35.02 -47.50 -9.63
N ASN A 224 36.28 -47.74 -10.01
CA ASN A 224 36.76 -47.64 -11.37
C ASN A 224 36.74 -49.04 -11.99
N VAL A 225 35.78 -49.30 -12.88
CA VAL A 225 35.64 -50.59 -13.58
C VAL A 225 36.47 -50.55 -14.86
N ILE A 226 37.39 -51.52 -15.00
CA ILE A 226 38.36 -51.63 -16.08
C ILE A 226 38.20 -53.01 -16.72
N SER A 227 37.70 -53.05 -17.95
CA SER A 227 37.67 -54.27 -18.77
C SER A 227 39.04 -54.46 -19.44
N ILE A 228 39.56 -55.69 -19.40
CA ILE A 228 40.88 -56.06 -19.91
C ILE A 228 40.70 -57.20 -20.91
N GLY A 229 40.92 -56.96 -22.20
CA GLY A 229 40.75 -57.95 -23.26
C GLY A 229 42.09 -58.54 -23.71
N VAL A 230 42.25 -59.86 -23.65
CA VAL A 230 43.38 -60.59 -24.24
C VAL A 230 42.90 -61.24 -25.54
N THR A 231 43.66 -61.10 -26.63
CA THR A 231 43.27 -61.60 -27.96
C THR A 231 44.46 -62.24 -28.68
N THR A 232 44.30 -63.49 -29.09
CA THR A 232 45.31 -64.28 -29.83
C THR A 232 44.63 -65.00 -30.99
N GLN A 233 45.22 -64.94 -32.20
CA GLN A 233 44.78 -65.71 -33.39
C GLN A 233 43.25 -65.75 -33.64
N ASN A 234 42.58 -64.59 -33.56
CA ASN A 234 41.14 -64.38 -33.75
C ASN A 234 40.21 -64.92 -32.63
N ILE A 235 40.76 -65.33 -31.49
CA ILE A 235 40.01 -65.64 -30.26
C ILE A 235 40.37 -64.66 -29.13
N SER A 236 39.42 -64.31 -28.27
CA SER A 236 39.61 -63.36 -27.16
C SER A 236 39.10 -63.89 -25.82
N ARG A 237 39.49 -63.23 -24.72
CA ARG A 237 38.90 -63.38 -23.38
C ARG A 237 38.94 -62.03 -22.65
N GLN A 238 37.83 -61.66 -22.00
CA GLN A 238 37.72 -60.47 -21.18
C GLN A 238 37.92 -60.81 -19.70
N TYR A 239 38.65 -59.95 -19.02
CA TYR A 239 38.82 -59.90 -17.58
C TYR A 239 38.32 -58.55 -17.06
N LYS A 240 38.01 -58.46 -15.77
CA LYS A 240 37.51 -57.24 -15.16
C LYS A 240 38.27 -56.91 -13.90
N LEU A 241 38.89 -55.73 -13.87
CA LEU A 241 39.57 -55.15 -12.72
C LEU A 241 38.70 -54.02 -12.17
N ILE A 242 38.53 -53.99 -10.85
CA ILE A 242 37.80 -52.95 -10.12
C ILE A 242 38.78 -52.27 -9.17
N ILE A 243 38.97 -50.96 -9.32
CA ILE A 243 39.81 -50.15 -8.43
C ILE A 243 38.91 -49.18 -7.66
N THR A 244 38.67 -49.45 -6.39
CA THR A 244 37.87 -48.59 -5.52
C THR A 244 38.76 -47.54 -4.86
N LYS A 245 38.56 -46.28 -5.27
CA LYS A 245 39.29 -45.12 -4.78
C LYS A 245 38.39 -44.25 -3.91
N LYS A 246 38.91 -43.73 -2.80
CA LYS A 246 38.19 -42.78 -1.94
C LYS A 246 37.88 -41.47 -2.69
N GLY A 247 36.64 -40.98 -2.57
CA GLY A 247 36.19 -39.73 -3.17
C GLY A 247 36.78 -38.48 -2.50
N GLU A 248 36.76 -37.34 -3.21
CA GLU A 248 37.02 -36.02 -2.61
C GLU A 248 35.81 -35.11 -2.75
N ALA A 249 35.12 -34.85 -1.64
CA ALA A 249 34.00 -33.91 -1.56
C ALA A 249 34.47 -32.44 -1.61
N LYS A 250 35.32 -32.08 -2.57
CA LYS A 250 35.91 -30.73 -2.70
C LYS A 250 35.56 -30.08 -4.03
N LEU A 251 35.40 -28.75 -3.99
CA LEU A 251 35.32 -27.93 -5.18
C LEU A 251 36.72 -27.63 -5.74
N GLN A 252 36.89 -27.80 -7.05
CA GLN A 252 38.01 -27.27 -7.82
C GLN A 252 37.85 -25.77 -8.08
N SER A 253 36.60 -25.30 -8.25
CA SER A 253 36.27 -23.88 -8.33
C SER A 253 34.85 -23.59 -7.88
N LEU A 254 34.62 -22.35 -7.46
CA LEU A 254 33.31 -21.77 -7.21
C LEU A 254 33.31 -20.34 -7.76
N VAL A 255 32.43 -20.05 -8.72
CA VAL A 255 32.35 -18.72 -9.33
C VAL A 255 30.95 -18.13 -9.14
N PRO A 256 30.78 -17.02 -8.38
CA PRO A 256 29.51 -16.31 -8.30
C PRO A 256 29.21 -15.57 -9.60
N SER A 257 27.93 -15.38 -9.93
CA SER A 257 27.50 -14.69 -11.14
C SER A 257 27.64 -13.16 -11.07
N ALA A 258 27.91 -12.61 -9.88
CA ALA A 258 28.13 -11.20 -9.60
C ALA A 258 28.98 -11.06 -8.33
N GLY A 259 29.80 -10.02 -8.25
CA GLY A 259 30.77 -9.84 -7.16
C GLY A 259 31.95 -10.82 -7.24
N THR A 260 32.75 -10.85 -6.17
CA THR A 260 33.88 -11.77 -6.01
C THR A 260 33.80 -12.47 -4.66
N LEU A 261 34.33 -13.69 -4.57
CA LEU A 261 34.51 -14.39 -3.29
C LEU A 261 35.64 -13.72 -2.50
N SER A 262 35.38 -13.48 -1.20
CA SER A 262 36.38 -13.08 -0.22
C SER A 262 36.34 -14.04 0.97
N PRO A 263 37.44 -14.76 1.29
CA PRO A 263 38.73 -14.75 0.57
C PRO A 263 38.61 -15.31 -0.86
N ALA A 264 39.65 -15.12 -1.67
CA ALA A 264 39.72 -15.75 -2.99
C ALA A 264 39.61 -17.28 -2.87
N PHE A 265 38.99 -17.91 -3.86
CA PHE A 265 38.62 -19.33 -3.78
C PHE A 265 39.82 -20.25 -3.50
N ASN A 266 39.66 -21.11 -2.50
CA ASN A 266 40.57 -22.20 -2.14
C ASN A 266 39.74 -23.44 -1.77
N SER A 267 40.07 -24.61 -2.32
CA SER A 267 39.28 -25.83 -2.11
C SER A 267 39.17 -26.28 -0.64
N ASN A 268 40.02 -25.77 0.26
CA ASN A 268 40.03 -26.07 1.70
C ASN A 268 39.41 -24.95 2.57
N THR A 269 38.94 -23.86 1.96
CA THR A 269 38.19 -22.80 2.65
C THR A 269 36.70 -23.03 2.42
N TYR A 270 35.94 -23.17 3.52
CA TYR A 270 34.51 -23.48 3.47
C TYR A 270 33.61 -22.25 3.64
N ASP A 271 34.09 -21.19 4.30
CA ASP A 271 33.31 -19.96 4.52
C ASP A 271 33.79 -18.83 3.61
N TYR A 272 32.85 -18.22 2.89
CA TYR A 272 33.10 -17.12 1.97
C TYR A 272 32.10 -15.98 2.17
N THR A 273 32.51 -14.79 1.76
CA THR A 273 31.63 -13.62 1.60
C THR A 273 31.61 -13.17 0.15
N VAL A 274 30.49 -12.59 -0.29
CA VAL A 274 30.36 -11.89 -1.59
C VAL A 274 29.62 -10.59 -1.36
N GLN A 275 30.18 -9.47 -1.81
CA GLN A 275 29.49 -8.17 -1.81
C GLN A 275 28.88 -7.90 -3.20
N VAL A 276 27.61 -7.51 -3.25
CA VAL A 276 26.91 -7.14 -4.49
C VAL A 276 26.14 -5.81 -4.35
N PRO A 277 26.04 -5.00 -5.42
CA PRO A 277 25.38 -3.70 -5.34
C PRO A 277 23.87 -3.83 -5.08
N THR A 278 23.25 -2.72 -4.64
CA THR A 278 21.80 -2.59 -4.40
C THR A 278 20.94 -3.10 -5.55
N THR A 279 21.38 -2.94 -6.79
CA THR A 279 20.68 -3.34 -8.02
C THR A 279 20.64 -4.86 -8.24
N GLN A 280 21.52 -5.64 -7.60
CA GLN A 280 21.63 -7.07 -7.80
C GLN A 280 20.59 -7.83 -6.96
N THR A 281 19.41 -8.10 -7.53
CA THR A 281 18.29 -8.77 -6.85
C THR A 281 18.40 -10.29 -6.78
N THR A 282 19.34 -10.90 -7.51
CA THR A 282 19.55 -12.35 -7.54
C THR A 282 21.04 -12.70 -7.71
N ILE A 283 21.45 -13.91 -7.32
CA ILE A 283 22.79 -14.45 -7.58
C ILE A 283 22.71 -15.92 -7.97
N ALA A 284 23.69 -16.42 -8.71
CA ALA A 284 23.87 -17.83 -9.02
C ALA A 284 25.34 -18.20 -8.90
N PHE A 285 25.65 -19.49 -8.80
CA PHE A 285 27.01 -20.00 -8.65
C PHE A 285 27.31 -21.06 -9.72
N THR A 286 28.53 -21.05 -10.24
CA THR A 286 29.06 -22.10 -11.12
C THR A 286 30.13 -22.88 -10.36
N PRO A 287 29.75 -24.00 -9.71
CA PRO A 287 30.69 -24.88 -9.01
C PRO A 287 31.32 -25.91 -9.96
N ILE A 288 32.60 -26.23 -9.76
CA ILE A 288 33.28 -27.39 -10.38
C ILE A 288 33.77 -28.29 -9.25
N ALA A 289 33.38 -29.56 -9.23
CA ALA A 289 33.90 -30.55 -8.27
C ALA A 289 35.29 -31.07 -8.69
N VAL A 290 36.12 -31.45 -7.72
CA VAL A 290 37.38 -32.18 -7.95
C VAL A 290 37.09 -33.58 -8.49
N ASP A 291 36.10 -34.25 -7.91
CA ASP A 291 35.58 -35.53 -8.39
C ASP A 291 34.29 -35.32 -9.18
N ASN A 292 34.36 -35.50 -10.49
CA ASN A 292 33.24 -35.35 -11.42
C ASN A 292 32.07 -36.34 -11.19
N SER A 293 32.27 -37.38 -10.38
CA SER A 293 31.18 -38.28 -9.96
C SER A 293 30.33 -37.72 -8.80
N SER A 294 30.78 -36.63 -8.16
CA SER A 294 30.10 -36.02 -7.02
C SER A 294 28.78 -35.37 -7.40
N THR A 295 27.79 -35.49 -6.52
CA THR A 295 26.57 -34.67 -6.56
C THR A 295 26.86 -33.31 -5.93
N ILE A 296 26.52 -32.22 -6.63
CA ILE A 296 26.59 -30.84 -6.11
C ILE A 296 25.17 -30.34 -5.92
N LYS A 297 24.86 -29.73 -4.77
CA LYS A 297 23.64 -28.99 -4.52
C LYS A 297 23.95 -27.54 -4.17
N VAL A 298 23.33 -26.59 -4.86
CA VAL A 298 23.40 -25.15 -4.56
C VAL A 298 22.03 -24.75 -3.99
N ASN A 299 22.00 -24.33 -2.72
CA ASN A 299 20.77 -24.01 -1.98
C ASN A 299 19.69 -25.12 -2.13
N GLY A 300 20.08 -26.37 -1.85
CA GLY A 300 19.24 -27.57 -1.95
C GLY A 300 19.00 -28.14 -3.36
N VAL A 301 19.19 -27.35 -4.43
CA VAL A 301 18.94 -27.75 -5.83
C VAL A 301 20.18 -28.41 -6.44
N THR A 302 20.03 -29.58 -7.05
CA THR A 302 21.14 -30.29 -7.73
C THR A 302 21.64 -29.52 -8.95
N VAL A 303 22.95 -29.31 -9.05
CA VAL A 303 23.64 -28.62 -10.15
C VAL A 303 24.74 -29.53 -10.71
N LYS A 304 24.88 -29.58 -12.04
CA LYS A 304 25.95 -30.33 -12.70
C LYS A 304 27.29 -29.59 -12.57
N SER A 305 28.39 -30.30 -12.27
CA SER A 305 29.76 -29.74 -12.26
C SER A 305 30.04 -28.91 -13.52
N GLY A 306 30.54 -27.69 -13.34
CA GLY A 306 30.80 -26.70 -14.41
C GLY A 306 29.57 -25.96 -14.94
N SER A 307 28.36 -26.24 -14.43
CA SER A 307 27.13 -25.56 -14.85
C SER A 307 26.72 -24.48 -13.85
N LYS A 308 26.13 -23.40 -14.35
CA LYS A 308 25.57 -22.33 -13.51
C LYS A 308 24.30 -22.83 -12.79
N SER A 309 24.16 -22.52 -11.51
CA SER A 309 22.97 -22.80 -10.71
C SER A 309 21.74 -22.01 -11.16
N GLN A 310 20.58 -22.34 -10.59
CA GLN A 310 19.42 -21.46 -10.56
C GLN A 310 19.76 -20.09 -9.95
N SER A 311 18.99 -19.07 -10.34
CA SER A 311 19.02 -17.76 -9.68
C SER A 311 18.40 -17.84 -8.29
N ILE A 312 19.17 -17.48 -7.28
CA ILE A 312 18.78 -17.34 -5.88
C ILE A 312 18.39 -15.88 -5.64
N LYS A 313 17.20 -15.63 -5.08
CA LYS A 313 16.76 -14.27 -4.72
C LYS A 313 17.61 -13.73 -3.57
N LEU A 314 17.97 -12.45 -3.65
CA LEU A 314 18.66 -11.71 -2.59
C LEU A 314 17.73 -10.65 -1.99
N ASP A 315 17.49 -10.74 -0.69
CA ASP A 315 16.97 -9.65 0.12
C ASP A 315 18.11 -8.66 0.48
N GLU A 316 17.80 -7.50 1.06
CA GLU A 316 18.82 -6.52 1.43
C GLU A 316 19.58 -6.93 2.70
N GLY A 317 20.89 -6.68 2.71
CA GLY A 317 21.77 -7.15 3.79
C GLY A 317 22.32 -8.54 3.50
N GLU A 318 22.51 -9.34 4.55
CA GLU A 318 23.11 -10.67 4.44
C GLU A 318 22.10 -11.72 3.96
N ASN A 319 22.55 -12.57 3.04
CA ASN A 319 21.84 -13.73 2.52
C ASN A 319 22.79 -14.92 2.57
N ASP A 320 22.40 -16.00 3.23
CA ASP A 320 23.25 -17.19 3.31
C ASP A 320 22.91 -18.18 2.19
N VAL A 321 23.94 -18.68 1.51
CA VAL A 321 23.83 -19.67 0.43
C VAL A 321 24.78 -20.83 0.71
N GLU A 322 24.25 -22.05 0.73
CA GLU A 322 25.06 -23.27 0.88
C GLU A 322 25.34 -23.92 -0.47
N VAL A 323 26.57 -24.42 -0.65
CA VAL A 323 26.95 -25.33 -1.74
C VAL A 323 27.47 -26.63 -1.12
N ILE A 324 26.67 -27.69 -1.24
CA ILE A 324 26.93 -29.00 -0.64
C ILE A 324 27.45 -29.95 -1.72
N LEU A 325 28.59 -30.58 -1.46
CA LEU A 325 29.10 -31.71 -2.23
C LEU A 325 28.86 -33.02 -1.51
N THR A 326 28.57 -34.08 -2.27
CA THR A 326 28.46 -35.46 -1.79
C THR A 326 29.08 -36.39 -2.83
N THR A 327 30.09 -37.16 -2.44
CA THR A 327 30.75 -38.15 -3.30
C THR A 327 29.96 -39.47 -3.35
N LYS A 328 30.34 -40.39 -4.26
CA LYS A 328 29.69 -41.71 -4.39
C LYS A 328 29.82 -42.57 -3.12
N ASP A 329 30.92 -42.43 -2.38
CA ASP A 329 31.20 -43.10 -1.11
C ASP A 329 30.58 -42.39 0.13
N GLY A 330 29.87 -41.28 -0.08
CA GLY A 330 29.07 -40.61 0.96
C GLY A 330 29.80 -39.55 1.78
N ASP A 331 31.08 -39.26 1.48
CA ASP A 331 31.78 -38.11 2.07
C ASP A 331 31.12 -36.80 1.61
N THR A 332 30.96 -35.84 2.53
CA THR A 332 30.29 -34.56 2.28
C THR A 332 31.13 -33.36 2.68
N SER A 333 30.97 -32.24 1.98
CA SER A 333 31.43 -30.93 2.45
C SER A 333 30.45 -29.84 2.06
N THR A 334 30.29 -28.85 2.93
CA THR A 334 29.46 -27.68 2.70
C THR A 334 30.35 -26.45 2.60
N TYR A 335 30.16 -25.66 1.55
CA TYR A 335 30.71 -24.32 1.41
C TYR A 335 29.60 -23.31 1.71
N ASN A 336 29.81 -22.48 2.72
CA ASN A 336 28.89 -21.43 3.17
C ASN A 336 29.27 -20.12 2.49
N ILE A 337 28.35 -19.48 1.77
CA ILE A 337 28.58 -18.19 1.13
C ILE A 337 27.59 -17.17 1.67
N LYS A 338 28.11 -16.22 2.45
CA LYS A 338 27.36 -15.06 2.95
C LYS A 338 27.39 -13.94 1.91
N VAL A 339 26.30 -13.82 1.15
CA VAL A 339 26.12 -12.81 0.11
C VAL A 339 25.49 -11.57 0.71
N THR A 340 26.27 -10.51 0.88
CA THR A 340 25.77 -9.21 1.33
C THR A 340 25.36 -8.38 0.11
N ARG A 341 24.06 -8.09 0.01
CA ARG A 341 23.52 -7.11 -0.93
C ARG A 341 23.50 -5.75 -0.23
N THR A 342 24.21 -4.76 -0.78
CA THR A 342 24.20 -3.39 -0.24
C THR A 342 22.77 -2.88 -0.08
N ALA A 343 22.45 -2.29 1.06
CA ALA A 343 21.12 -1.74 1.33
C ALA A 343 20.89 -0.41 0.60
N LEU A 344 19.63 -0.11 0.26
CA LEU A 344 19.27 1.19 -0.31
C LEU A 344 19.51 2.31 0.71
N PHE A 345 20.03 3.45 0.23
CA PHE A 345 19.96 4.72 0.97
C PHE A 345 18.50 5.05 1.26
N ARG A 346 18.23 5.51 2.48
CA ARG A 346 16.88 5.83 2.96
C ARG A 346 16.93 7.07 3.82
N SER A 347 16.01 7.99 3.57
CA SER A 347 15.84 9.19 4.38
C SER A 347 14.40 9.67 4.29
N SER A 348 13.81 9.96 5.44
CA SER A 348 12.52 10.66 5.57
C SER A 348 12.70 12.19 5.62
N GLN A 349 13.86 12.71 5.23
CA GLN A 349 14.16 14.16 5.22
C GLN A 349 13.82 14.80 3.87
N LEU A 350 13.56 16.11 3.90
CA LEU A 350 13.56 16.98 2.71
C LEU A 350 14.94 17.61 2.50
N THR A 351 15.30 17.87 1.25
CA THR A 351 16.41 18.73 0.82
C THR A 351 15.95 20.14 0.40
N GLY A 352 14.65 20.32 0.16
CA GLY A 352 14.04 21.61 -0.13
C GLY A 352 12.56 21.66 0.22
N LEU A 353 12.08 22.84 0.60
CA LEU A 353 10.67 23.11 0.86
C LEU A 353 10.38 24.58 0.57
N THR A 354 9.50 24.87 -0.39
CA THR A 354 9.13 26.24 -0.77
C THR A 354 7.61 26.39 -0.93
N LEU A 355 7.15 27.64 -0.92
CA LEU A 355 5.76 28.03 -1.16
C LEU A 355 5.65 28.80 -2.49
N THR A 356 4.48 28.76 -3.13
CA THR A 356 4.21 29.61 -4.31
C THR A 356 4.03 31.09 -3.97
N SER A 357 3.76 31.41 -2.69
CA SER A 357 3.62 32.77 -2.18
C SER A 357 3.96 32.82 -0.68
N GLY A 358 4.47 33.96 -0.22
CA GLY A 358 5.03 34.12 1.13
C GLY A 358 6.41 33.47 1.29
N THR A 359 6.97 33.58 2.50
CA THR A 359 8.28 33.01 2.87
C THR A 359 8.15 32.15 4.12
N LEU A 360 8.91 31.05 4.18
CA LEU A 360 9.03 30.24 5.39
C LEU A 360 9.96 30.91 6.39
N THR A 361 9.53 30.93 7.65
CA THR A 361 10.28 31.44 8.81
C THR A 361 10.28 30.36 9.89
N PRO A 362 11.46 29.83 10.30
CA PRO A 362 12.79 30.13 9.77
C PRO A 362 12.95 29.72 8.28
N ALA A 363 14.01 30.18 7.62
CA ALA A 363 14.35 29.68 6.29
C ALA A 363 14.56 28.15 6.33
N PHE A 364 14.20 27.44 5.25
CA PHE A 364 14.19 25.98 5.25
C PHE A 364 15.53 25.37 5.65
N ASN A 365 15.48 24.48 6.65
CA ASN A 365 16.59 23.64 7.08
C ASN A 365 16.03 22.24 7.39
N LYS A 366 16.61 21.19 6.80
CA LYS A 366 16.07 19.83 6.90
C LYS A 366 15.85 19.31 8.33
N GLY A 367 16.58 19.82 9.32
CA GLY A 367 16.43 19.45 10.73
C GLY A 367 15.32 20.20 11.49
N ILE A 368 14.64 21.16 10.86
CA ILE A 368 13.53 21.92 11.45
C ILE A 368 12.22 21.40 10.85
N TYR A 369 11.30 20.98 11.73
CA TYR A 369 10.02 20.37 11.35
C TYR A 369 8.81 21.31 11.49
N GLU A 370 8.97 22.49 12.09
CA GLU A 370 7.91 23.48 12.22
C GLU A 370 8.32 24.81 11.58
N TYR A 371 7.45 25.34 10.74
CA TYR A 371 7.64 26.62 10.06
C TYR A 371 6.39 27.48 10.19
N SER A 372 6.62 28.79 10.19
CA SER A 372 5.58 29.79 9.99
C SER A 372 5.73 30.47 8.63
N GLY A 373 4.67 31.05 8.11
CA GLY A 373 4.72 31.93 6.95
C GLY A 373 3.53 32.89 6.97
N THR A 374 3.68 34.06 6.34
CA THR A 374 2.58 35.04 6.22
C THR A 374 2.36 35.40 4.76
N VAL A 375 1.11 35.45 4.34
CA VAL A 375 0.69 35.90 3.00
C VAL A 375 -0.35 37.01 3.11
N ASP A 376 -0.39 37.90 2.11
CA ASP A 376 -1.39 38.95 2.05
C ASP A 376 -2.79 38.39 1.78
N ASN A 377 -3.83 39.14 2.17
CA ASN A 377 -5.23 38.68 2.14
C ASN A 377 -5.70 38.20 0.74
N SER A 378 -5.15 38.77 -0.33
CA SER A 378 -5.45 38.38 -1.73
C SER A 378 -4.97 36.97 -2.11
N VAL A 379 -4.09 36.36 -1.33
CA VAL A 379 -3.58 35.00 -1.55
C VAL A 379 -4.56 34.00 -0.92
N THR A 380 -5.61 33.65 -1.66
CA THR A 380 -6.66 32.72 -1.21
C THR A 380 -6.25 31.24 -1.26
N SER A 381 -5.13 30.91 -1.89
CA SER A 381 -4.57 29.55 -1.91
C SER A 381 -3.07 29.57 -2.21
N ILE A 382 -2.36 28.51 -1.80
CA ILE A 382 -0.93 28.31 -2.11
C ILE A 382 -0.62 26.88 -2.56
N GLY A 383 0.41 26.72 -3.37
CA GLY A 383 1.09 25.44 -3.60
C GLY A 383 2.33 25.30 -2.71
N VAL A 384 2.67 24.07 -2.36
CA VAL A 384 3.88 23.72 -1.60
C VAL A 384 4.75 22.82 -2.46
N THR A 385 6.05 23.12 -2.58
CA THR A 385 7.01 22.35 -3.40
C THR A 385 8.07 21.70 -2.50
N PRO A 386 7.86 20.44 -2.09
CA PRO A 386 8.82 19.67 -1.31
C PRO A 386 9.75 18.83 -2.18
N THR A 387 11.04 18.77 -1.82
CA THR A 387 12.06 17.92 -2.46
C THR A 387 12.62 16.95 -1.42
N ALA A 388 12.50 15.63 -1.64
CA ALA A 388 13.02 14.59 -0.75
C ALA A 388 14.55 14.45 -0.85
N GLU A 389 15.16 13.93 0.22
CA GLU A 389 16.58 13.53 0.24
C GLU A 389 16.81 12.13 -0.36
N ASP A 390 15.88 11.19 -0.13
CA ASP A 390 15.83 9.90 -0.81
C ASP A 390 14.88 9.97 -2.02
N VAL A 391 15.40 9.66 -3.21
CA VAL A 391 14.64 9.61 -4.47
C VAL A 391 13.50 8.58 -4.45
N ASN A 392 13.57 7.59 -3.57
CA ASN A 392 12.56 6.53 -3.40
C ASN A 392 11.51 6.88 -2.33
N ALA A 393 11.68 7.98 -1.60
CA ALA A 393 10.71 8.40 -0.58
C ALA A 393 9.40 8.90 -1.21
N THR A 394 8.29 8.62 -0.53
CA THR A 394 6.97 9.16 -0.90
C THR A 394 6.66 10.40 -0.07
N ILE A 395 6.36 11.51 -0.75
CA ILE A 395 5.90 12.75 -0.13
C ILE A 395 4.37 12.86 -0.25
N THR A 396 3.72 13.33 0.81
CA THR A 396 2.32 13.74 0.80
C THR A 396 2.16 15.13 1.40
N VAL A 397 1.36 15.98 0.78
CA VAL A 397 0.97 17.30 1.29
C VAL A 397 -0.52 17.26 1.62
N ASN A 398 -0.89 17.49 2.88
CA ASN A 398 -2.24 17.26 3.41
C ASN A 398 -2.83 15.90 2.97
N GLY A 399 -2.00 14.84 3.07
CA GLY A 399 -2.36 13.47 2.70
C GLY A 399 -2.37 13.15 1.19
N LYS A 400 -2.32 14.15 0.31
CA LYS A 400 -2.26 13.94 -1.16
C LYS A 400 -0.83 13.71 -1.61
N LYS A 401 -0.57 12.65 -2.39
CA LYS A 401 0.78 12.32 -2.90
C LYS A 401 1.29 13.40 -3.86
N VAL A 402 2.53 13.83 -3.68
CA VAL A 402 3.22 14.84 -4.51
C VAL A 402 4.60 14.28 -4.92
N PRO A 403 4.99 14.34 -6.21
CA PRO A 403 6.35 13.98 -6.63
C PRO A 403 7.41 14.90 -6.02
N SER A 404 8.61 14.37 -5.76
CA SER A 404 9.74 15.18 -5.28
C SER A 404 10.08 16.30 -6.26
N GLY A 405 10.16 17.54 -5.76
CA GLY A 405 10.41 18.74 -6.55
C GLY A 405 9.19 19.30 -7.30
N ALA A 406 8.03 18.66 -7.22
CA ALA A 406 6.79 19.16 -7.83
C ALA A 406 5.96 19.98 -6.84
N THR A 407 5.28 21.00 -7.34
CA THR A 407 4.31 21.78 -6.54
C THR A 407 3.05 20.93 -6.28
N SER A 408 2.55 20.97 -5.05
CA SER A 408 1.27 20.37 -4.69
C SER A 408 0.11 20.98 -5.49
N PRO A 409 -1.06 20.29 -5.56
CA PRO A 409 -2.31 20.99 -5.82
C PRO A 409 -2.46 22.19 -4.87
N TYR A 410 -3.06 23.28 -5.35
CA TYR A 410 -3.29 24.47 -4.53
C TYR A 410 -4.19 24.14 -3.34
N ILE A 411 -3.80 24.66 -2.18
CA ILE A 411 -4.46 24.50 -0.88
C ILE A 411 -5.12 25.82 -0.56
N SER A 412 -6.45 25.83 -0.44
CA SER A 412 -7.21 27.01 -0.02
C SER A 412 -6.78 27.46 1.38
N LEU A 413 -6.74 28.77 1.59
CA LEU A 413 -6.39 29.40 2.86
C LEU A 413 -7.57 30.22 3.40
N ASP A 414 -8.05 29.83 4.56
CA ASP A 414 -8.96 30.63 5.38
C ASP A 414 -8.21 31.83 5.97
N GLU A 415 -8.94 32.84 6.45
CA GLU A 415 -8.32 34.02 7.06
C GLU A 415 -7.76 33.69 8.45
N GLY A 416 -6.59 34.23 8.78
CA GLY A 416 -5.84 33.82 9.97
C GLY A 416 -4.97 32.58 9.71
N GLY A 417 -4.84 31.73 10.74
CA GLY A 417 -3.87 30.64 10.76
C GLY A 417 -4.36 29.36 10.07
N ASN A 418 -3.56 28.83 9.15
CA ASN A 418 -3.80 27.59 8.41
C ASN A 418 -2.65 26.62 8.65
N THR A 419 -2.93 25.32 8.81
CA THR A 419 -1.88 24.30 9.00
C THR A 419 -1.80 23.37 7.80
N ILE A 420 -0.60 23.24 7.23
CA ILE A 420 -0.30 22.34 6.11
C ILE A 420 0.77 21.33 6.54
N ASN A 421 0.45 20.05 6.42
CA ASN A 421 1.32 18.94 6.80
C ASN A 421 1.98 18.33 5.57
N VAL A 422 3.31 18.39 5.51
CA VAL A 422 4.15 17.77 4.48
C VAL A 422 4.83 16.55 5.08
N LYS A 423 4.27 15.37 4.84
CA LYS A 423 4.81 14.09 5.34
C LYS A 423 5.68 13.42 4.29
N VAL A 424 6.91 13.06 4.66
CA VAL A 424 7.86 12.30 3.84
C VAL A 424 8.04 10.92 4.47
N THR A 425 7.90 9.86 3.68
CA THR A 425 7.99 8.47 4.13
C THR A 425 9.02 7.71 3.30
N ASP A 426 10.00 7.09 3.94
CA ASP A 426 11.04 6.29 3.27
C ASP A 426 10.51 4.94 2.76
N SER A 427 11.34 4.19 2.03
CA SER A 427 10.97 2.88 1.48
C SER A 427 10.77 1.75 2.51
N LYS A 428 10.98 2.00 3.81
CA LYS A 428 10.65 1.07 4.92
C LYS A 428 9.47 1.55 5.78
N GLY A 429 8.88 2.71 5.48
CA GLY A 429 7.74 3.26 6.21
C GLY A 429 8.11 4.22 7.34
N ASN A 430 9.40 4.53 7.55
CA ASN A 430 9.81 5.57 8.50
C ASN A 430 9.41 6.93 7.93
N SER A 431 8.88 7.84 8.76
CA SER A 431 8.37 9.12 8.26
C SER A 431 8.59 10.30 9.17
N ASN A 432 8.93 11.45 8.58
CA ASN A 432 8.87 12.76 9.22
C ASN A 432 7.70 13.57 8.67
N THR A 433 7.20 14.52 9.45
CA THR A 433 6.20 15.50 8.99
C THR A 433 6.72 16.90 9.27
N TYR A 434 6.74 17.73 8.23
CA TYR A 434 7.01 19.15 8.32
C TYR A 434 5.67 19.89 8.39
N VAL A 435 5.46 20.67 9.44
CA VAL A 435 4.23 21.41 9.74
C VAL A 435 4.44 22.87 9.35
N LEU A 436 3.58 23.38 8.46
CA LEU A 436 3.62 24.74 7.96
C LEU A 436 2.40 25.51 8.47
N ASN A 437 2.64 26.44 9.39
CA ASN A 437 1.62 27.32 9.97
C ASN A 437 1.57 28.62 9.17
N ILE A 438 0.68 28.69 8.18
CA ILE A 438 0.55 29.80 7.25
C ILE A 438 -0.55 30.75 7.72
N THR A 439 -0.19 31.99 8.03
CA THR A 439 -1.12 33.06 8.36
C THR A 439 -1.49 33.82 7.09
N ARG A 440 -2.75 33.71 6.65
CA ARG A 440 -3.31 34.62 5.64
C ARG A 440 -3.83 35.86 6.36
N ARG A 441 -3.33 37.04 5.98
CA ARG A 441 -3.78 38.31 6.57
C ARG A 441 -5.28 38.53 6.39
N TYR A 442 -5.87 39.22 7.36
CA TYR A 442 -7.24 39.75 7.25
C TYR A 442 -7.34 40.90 6.23
N PRO A 443 -8.55 41.26 5.77
CA PRO A 443 -8.80 42.39 4.88
C PRO A 443 -8.29 43.73 5.44
N LYS A 444 -8.05 44.69 4.53
CA LYS A 444 -7.49 46.01 4.87
C LYS A 444 -8.47 46.93 5.61
N ASP A 445 -9.75 46.64 5.48
CA ASP A 445 -10.90 47.25 6.16
C ASP A 445 -11.29 46.53 7.45
N ASN A 446 -10.62 45.42 7.83
CA ASN A 446 -10.90 44.74 9.09
C ASN A 446 -10.49 45.62 10.30
N VAL A 447 -11.49 45.95 11.13
CA VAL A 447 -11.41 46.76 12.36
C VAL A 447 -11.47 45.93 13.64
N ASN A 448 -11.61 44.60 13.54
CA ASN A 448 -11.88 43.75 14.69
C ASN A 448 -10.62 43.48 15.53
N LEU A 449 -10.79 43.52 16.85
CA LEU A 449 -9.77 43.09 17.80
C LEU A 449 -9.74 41.56 17.90
N ALA A 450 -8.54 40.99 18.02
CA ALA A 450 -8.31 39.58 18.34
C ALA A 450 -8.39 39.33 19.85
N SER A 451 -8.14 40.36 20.68
CA SER A 451 -8.41 40.34 22.11
C SER A 451 -8.66 41.74 22.67
N LEU A 452 -9.43 41.81 23.75
CA LEU A 452 -9.63 43.01 24.56
C LEU A 452 -9.84 42.56 26.03
N SER A 453 -9.17 43.21 26.98
CA SER A 453 -9.35 42.94 28.41
C SER A 453 -8.90 44.13 29.27
N VAL A 454 -9.12 44.05 30.59
CA VAL A 454 -8.73 45.06 31.56
C VAL A 454 -7.96 44.38 32.70
N THR A 455 -6.90 45.01 33.21
CA THR A 455 -5.93 44.36 34.12
C THR A 455 -6.52 43.81 35.42
N ASP A 456 -7.48 44.50 36.03
CA ASP A 456 -7.93 44.25 37.41
C ASP A 456 -9.45 44.03 37.51
N GLY A 457 -10.06 43.44 36.49
CA GLY A 457 -11.50 43.16 36.47
C GLY A 457 -11.93 42.11 35.45
N THR A 458 -13.15 41.60 35.62
CA THR A 458 -13.75 40.63 34.69
C THR A 458 -14.63 41.33 33.67
N MET A 459 -14.36 41.12 32.38
CA MET A 459 -15.21 41.58 31.27
C MET A 459 -16.53 40.80 31.23
N SER A 460 -17.64 41.50 31.04
CA SER A 460 -18.98 40.94 30.81
C SER A 460 -19.70 41.74 29.73
N PRO A 461 -20.12 41.13 28.60
CA PRO A 461 -19.94 39.71 28.24
C PRO A 461 -18.46 39.31 28.07
N LYS A 462 -18.20 38.01 27.88
CA LYS A 462 -16.88 37.52 27.45
C LYS A 462 -16.52 38.21 26.12
N PHE A 463 -15.24 38.54 25.92
CA PHE A 463 -14.80 39.16 24.68
C PHE A 463 -15.17 38.33 23.44
N ASP A 464 -15.81 39.01 22.50
CA ASP A 464 -16.14 38.57 21.15
C ASP A 464 -15.83 39.73 20.18
N PRO A 465 -15.15 39.49 19.03
CA PRO A 465 -14.71 40.58 18.15
C PRO A 465 -15.82 41.47 17.60
N GLU A 466 -17.05 40.96 17.47
CA GLU A 466 -18.21 41.70 16.94
C GLU A 466 -19.09 42.31 18.05
N THR A 467 -18.78 42.03 19.32
CA THR A 467 -19.42 42.67 20.46
C THR A 467 -18.69 43.97 20.82
N TYR A 468 -19.37 45.11 20.64
CA TYR A 468 -18.79 46.45 20.82
C TYR A 468 -19.08 47.08 22.20
N LEU A 469 -19.83 46.41 23.09
CA LEU A 469 -20.28 46.95 24.36
C LEU A 469 -19.93 45.99 25.52
N TYR A 470 -19.10 46.46 26.46
CA TYR A 470 -18.63 45.68 27.61
C TYR A 470 -18.82 46.41 28.94
N SER A 471 -19.03 45.63 29.99
CA SER A 471 -18.93 46.06 31.39
C SER A 471 -17.77 45.34 32.07
N VAL A 472 -17.06 46.01 32.96
CA VAL A 472 -15.91 45.46 33.70
C VAL A 472 -16.07 45.82 35.16
N LYS A 473 -16.25 44.83 36.05
CA LYS A 473 -16.30 45.08 37.49
C LYS A 473 -14.91 44.99 38.10
N VAL A 474 -14.52 46.02 38.87
CA VAL A 474 -13.26 46.07 39.63
C VAL A 474 -13.55 46.35 41.11
N ALA A 475 -12.68 45.87 42.00
CA ALA A 475 -12.83 46.08 43.44
C ALA A 475 -12.65 47.57 43.81
N ARG A 476 -13.29 48.03 44.90
CA ARG A 476 -13.32 49.45 45.30
C ARG A 476 -11.93 50.07 45.54
N ASN A 477 -10.94 49.25 45.91
CA ASN A 477 -9.53 49.64 46.10
C ASN A 477 -8.72 49.78 44.80
N ILE A 478 -9.26 49.40 43.64
CA ILE A 478 -8.59 49.55 42.33
C ILE A 478 -8.81 50.98 41.82
N GLU A 479 -7.82 51.84 42.05
CA GLU A 479 -7.86 53.26 41.64
C GLU A 479 -7.56 53.52 40.16
N LYS A 480 -6.99 52.54 39.46
CA LYS A 480 -6.57 52.65 38.07
C LYS A 480 -6.41 51.27 37.43
N VAL A 481 -6.60 51.20 36.11
CA VAL A 481 -6.46 49.97 35.31
C VAL A 481 -5.75 50.24 33.99
N ARG A 482 -5.30 49.19 33.28
CA ARG A 482 -4.97 49.28 31.85
C ARG A 482 -5.96 48.47 31.03
N VAL A 483 -6.18 48.90 29.80
CA VAL A 483 -6.81 48.10 28.75
C VAL A 483 -5.70 47.37 27.99
N MET A 484 -5.83 46.06 27.84
CA MET A 484 -4.94 45.21 27.02
C MET A 484 -5.70 44.81 25.75
N TYR A 485 -5.01 44.75 24.61
CA TYR A 485 -5.64 44.42 23.33
C TYR A 485 -4.65 43.80 22.34
N THR A 486 -5.20 43.06 21.37
CA THR A 486 -4.52 42.69 20.13
C THR A 486 -5.47 42.90 18.97
N SER A 487 -4.96 43.34 17.82
CA SER A 487 -5.77 43.50 16.59
C SER A 487 -5.72 42.24 15.73
N GLN A 488 -6.79 41.95 14.97
CA GLN A 488 -6.74 40.95 13.90
C GLN A 488 -5.91 41.45 12.70
N ASN A 489 -5.97 42.76 12.39
CA ASN A 489 -5.13 43.40 11.38
C ASN A 489 -3.89 44.02 12.06
N ASP A 490 -2.68 43.54 11.69
CA ASP A 490 -1.38 43.93 12.27
C ASP A 490 -1.02 45.41 12.06
N LYS A 491 -1.71 46.11 11.16
CA LYS A 491 -1.50 47.53 10.83
C LYS A 491 -2.67 48.43 11.23
N ALA A 492 -3.70 47.90 11.86
CA ALA A 492 -4.77 48.74 12.42
C ALA A 492 -4.20 49.71 13.47
N LYS A 493 -4.80 50.90 13.56
CA LYS A 493 -4.49 51.89 14.59
C LYS A 493 -5.51 51.81 15.70
N ILE A 494 -5.03 51.74 16.94
CA ILE A 494 -5.88 51.64 18.12
C ILE A 494 -5.72 52.91 18.94
N LYS A 495 -6.83 53.57 19.27
CA LYS A 495 -6.87 54.68 20.23
C LYS A 495 -7.68 54.29 21.45
N ILE A 496 -7.20 54.66 22.63
CA ILE A 496 -7.87 54.41 23.90
C ILE A 496 -8.03 55.76 24.60
N ASN A 497 -9.28 56.16 24.83
CA ASN A 497 -9.67 57.52 25.25
C ASN A 497 -9.00 58.62 24.38
N GLY A 498 -9.02 58.43 23.06
CA GLY A 498 -8.47 59.37 22.06
C GLY A 498 -6.95 59.34 21.87
N LYS A 499 -6.18 58.66 22.74
CA LYS A 499 -4.72 58.52 22.60
C LYS A 499 -4.35 57.23 21.86
N GLU A 500 -3.45 57.32 20.87
CA GLU A 500 -3.01 56.19 20.05
C GLU A 500 -1.97 55.30 20.77
N TYR A 501 -2.09 53.98 20.59
CA TYR A 501 -1.21 52.95 21.17
C TYR A 501 -0.87 51.88 20.14
N THR A 502 0.35 51.33 20.22
CA THR A 502 0.88 50.31 19.27
C THR A 502 1.45 49.06 19.94
N ASN A 503 1.54 49.04 21.27
CA ASN A 503 2.20 47.98 22.06
C ASN A 503 1.22 47.03 22.77
N GLY A 504 -0.05 47.00 22.34
CA GLY A 504 -1.08 46.10 22.89
C GLY A 504 -1.60 46.46 24.28
N GLN A 505 -1.28 47.65 24.81
CA GLN A 505 -1.80 48.12 26.10
C GLN A 505 -1.94 49.64 26.21
N SER A 506 -2.86 50.11 27.03
CA SER A 506 -2.98 51.53 27.40
C SER A 506 -2.01 51.94 28.52
N ASP A 507 -1.88 53.25 28.76
CA ASP A 507 -1.45 53.76 30.06
C ASP A 507 -2.44 53.39 31.17
N TYR A 508 -2.08 53.65 32.43
CA TYR A 508 -3.02 53.55 33.53
C TYR A 508 -4.12 54.61 33.44
N ILE A 509 -5.36 54.17 33.28
CA ILE A 509 -6.57 54.98 33.31
C ILE A 509 -7.01 55.08 34.77
N LYS A 510 -7.06 56.30 35.33
CA LYS A 510 -7.62 56.56 36.66
C LYS A 510 -9.12 56.26 36.66
N LEU A 511 -9.61 55.64 37.73
CA LEU A 511 -11.02 55.34 37.97
C LEU A 511 -11.55 56.13 39.17
N ASP A 512 -12.64 56.87 38.98
CA ASP A 512 -13.44 57.38 40.08
C ASP A 512 -14.42 56.28 40.56
N ILE A 513 -15.06 56.47 41.72
CA ILE A 513 -16.02 55.48 42.27
C ILE A 513 -17.28 55.43 41.40
N GLY A 514 -17.83 54.24 41.16
CA GLY A 514 -18.94 54.04 40.23
C GLY A 514 -18.47 53.72 38.81
N ALA A 515 -19.22 54.17 37.80
CA ALA A 515 -19.04 53.78 36.41
C ALA A 515 -18.11 54.72 35.64
N ASN A 516 -17.04 54.18 35.05
CA ASN A 516 -16.07 54.92 34.25
C ASN A 516 -16.14 54.45 32.80
N LEU A 517 -16.43 55.33 31.84
CA LEU A 517 -16.46 54.97 30.43
C LEU A 517 -15.04 55.03 29.82
N VAL A 518 -14.60 53.91 29.24
CA VAL A 518 -13.39 53.80 28.43
C VAL A 518 -13.78 53.48 26.99
N VAL A 519 -13.22 54.22 26.05
CA VAL A 519 -13.52 54.12 24.61
C VAL A 519 -12.28 53.62 23.88
N VAL A 520 -12.41 52.53 23.14
CA VAL A 520 -11.35 51.94 22.30
C VAL A 520 -11.79 52.04 20.84
N GLU A 521 -11.20 52.99 20.13
CA GLU A 521 -11.42 53.20 18.70
C GLU A 521 -10.41 52.39 17.90
N VAL A 522 -10.86 51.66 16.89
CA VAL A 522 -9.98 50.96 15.94
C VAL A 522 -10.20 51.52 14.55
N THR A 523 -9.11 51.86 13.86
CA THR A 523 -9.09 52.24 12.45
C THR A 523 -8.31 51.19 11.67
N ALA A 524 -8.88 50.66 10.58
CA ALA A 524 -8.24 49.61 9.79
C ALA A 524 -7.03 50.12 8.97
N GLU A 525 -6.33 49.21 8.27
CA GLU A 525 -5.19 49.54 7.38
C GLU A 525 -5.58 50.53 6.27
N ASP A 526 -6.85 50.52 5.84
CA ASP A 526 -7.38 51.41 4.80
C ASP A 526 -7.45 52.90 5.22
N GLY A 527 -7.33 53.20 6.52
CA GLY A 527 -7.43 54.55 7.09
C GLY A 527 -8.82 55.18 7.03
N LYS A 528 -9.86 54.42 6.69
CA LYS A 528 -11.24 54.90 6.50
C LYS A 528 -12.23 54.16 7.39
N THR A 529 -12.11 52.83 7.47
CA THR A 529 -13.05 51.98 8.18
C THR A 529 -12.72 52.01 9.67
N THR A 530 -13.73 52.30 10.51
CA THR A 530 -13.57 52.42 11.96
C THR A 530 -14.63 51.64 12.72
N THR A 531 -14.27 51.14 13.90
CA THR A 531 -15.22 50.69 14.93
C THR A 531 -14.84 51.25 16.30
N THR A 532 -15.73 51.07 17.28
CA THR A 532 -15.54 51.59 18.64
C THR A 532 -16.09 50.61 19.67
N TYR A 533 -15.19 50.01 20.44
CA TYR A 533 -15.53 49.23 21.62
C TYR A 533 -15.68 50.18 22.83
N LYS A 534 -16.79 50.08 23.56
CA LYS A 534 -17.05 50.86 24.79
C LYS A 534 -17.03 49.93 25.99
N LEU A 535 -16.20 50.25 26.97
CA LEU A 535 -16.07 49.51 28.23
C LEU A 535 -16.54 50.41 29.38
N SER A 536 -17.56 49.99 30.13
CA SER A 536 -17.90 50.64 31.40
C SER A 536 -17.20 49.91 32.55
N VAL A 537 -16.16 50.55 33.09
CA VAL A 537 -15.36 50.03 34.21
C VAL A 537 -15.99 50.52 35.51
N ILE A 538 -16.66 49.60 36.21
CA ILE A 538 -17.43 49.85 37.43
C ILE A 538 -16.54 49.56 38.64
N ARG A 539 -16.16 50.61 39.37
CA ARG A 539 -15.30 50.57 40.56
C ARG A 539 -16.15 50.64 41.83
N GLY A 540 -16.28 49.50 42.51
CA GLY A 540 -17.13 49.39 43.70
C GLY A 540 -18.62 49.49 43.35
N ASP A 541 -19.39 50.12 44.24
CA ASP A 541 -20.83 50.35 44.05
C ASP A 541 -21.09 51.55 43.13
N ILE A 542 -22.25 51.57 42.48
CA ILE A 542 -22.67 52.66 41.59
C ILE A 542 -23.23 53.80 42.44
N GLU A 543 -22.34 54.67 42.89
CA GLU A 543 -22.68 55.91 43.60
C GLU A 543 -22.88 57.05 42.58
N GLY A 544 -23.98 57.81 42.71
CA GLY A 544 -24.07 59.16 42.16
C GLY A 544 -25.00 59.43 40.97
N THR A 545 -25.07 60.73 40.67
CA THR A 545 -25.92 61.47 39.71
C THR A 545 -26.45 60.70 38.50
N ASN A 546 -27.76 60.79 38.25
CA ASN A 546 -28.49 60.55 36.98
C ASN A 546 -27.59 60.20 35.76
N GLN A 547 -27.23 58.93 35.60
CA GLN A 547 -26.20 58.48 34.65
C GLN A 547 -26.56 57.17 33.95
N TRP A 548 -26.05 57.04 32.73
CA TRP A 548 -26.07 55.80 31.96
C TRP A 548 -24.88 54.91 32.32
N VAL A 549 -25.15 53.68 32.74
CA VAL A 549 -24.16 52.65 33.07
C VAL A 549 -24.40 51.42 32.21
N LEU A 550 -23.34 50.93 31.56
CA LEU A 550 -23.42 49.72 30.74
C LEU A 550 -23.17 48.50 31.63
N VAL A 551 -24.15 47.60 31.74
CA VAL A 551 -24.10 46.42 32.62
C VAL A 551 -24.46 45.18 31.81
N GLY A 552 -23.53 44.23 31.71
CA GLY A 552 -23.76 42.98 30.95
C GLY A 552 -24.12 43.21 29.48
N GLY A 553 -23.46 44.18 28.83
CA GLY A 553 -23.72 44.56 27.44
C GLY A 553 -24.96 45.45 27.22
N ASN A 554 -25.77 45.70 28.25
CA ASN A 554 -27.02 46.46 28.15
C ASN A 554 -26.90 47.82 28.86
N TRP A 555 -27.37 48.89 28.23
CA TRP A 555 -27.43 50.21 28.88
C TRP A 555 -28.49 50.22 29.98
N THR A 556 -28.13 50.70 31.15
CA THR A 556 -29.00 50.84 32.32
C THR A 556 -28.90 52.27 32.83
N PHE A 557 -29.97 52.79 33.43
CA PHE A 557 -29.96 54.14 34.00
C PHE A 557 -30.01 54.09 35.53
N TYR A 558 -29.12 54.83 36.17
CA TYR A 558 -29.07 55.00 37.62
C TYR A 558 -29.43 56.44 37.98
N ASN A 559 -30.37 56.62 38.91
CA ASN A 559 -30.75 57.95 39.38
C ASN A 559 -29.73 58.52 40.37
N ALA A 560 -29.89 59.78 40.77
CA ALA A 560 -29.00 60.47 41.71
C ALA A 560 -28.88 59.81 43.11
N ALA A 561 -29.74 58.84 43.45
CA ALA A 561 -29.65 58.04 44.68
C ALA A 561 -28.92 56.70 44.48
N GLY A 562 -28.31 56.45 43.30
CA GLY A 562 -27.66 55.18 42.99
C GLY A 562 -28.62 54.01 42.75
N MET A 563 -29.92 54.28 42.53
CA MET A 563 -30.91 53.23 42.26
C MET A 563 -31.09 53.02 40.75
N GLN A 564 -31.04 51.76 40.32
CA GLN A 564 -31.31 51.37 38.93
C GLN A 564 -32.79 51.60 38.61
N ILE A 565 -33.05 52.31 37.51
CA ILE A 565 -34.39 52.56 36.99
C ILE A 565 -34.87 51.36 36.16
N LYS A 566 -36.10 50.89 36.43
CA LYS A 566 -36.76 49.75 35.79
C LYS A 566 -38.21 50.03 35.46
N ASN A 567 -38.69 49.43 34.37
CA ASN A 567 -40.07 49.44 33.87
C ASN A 567 -40.72 50.83 33.79
N GLN A 568 -39.96 51.83 33.34
CA GLN A 568 -40.45 53.21 33.26
C GLN A 568 -39.61 54.07 32.30
N TRP A 569 -40.21 55.20 31.91
CA TRP A 569 -39.55 56.24 31.15
C TRP A 569 -38.53 57.03 31.97
N VAL A 570 -37.39 57.34 31.36
CA VAL A 570 -36.38 58.26 31.89
C VAL A 570 -36.21 59.42 30.91
N LYS A 571 -36.20 60.65 31.45
CA LYS A 571 -35.76 61.83 30.70
C LYS A 571 -34.32 62.17 31.05
N TYR A 572 -33.43 62.13 30.07
CA TYR A 572 -32.01 62.46 30.20
C TYR A 572 -31.58 63.31 29.00
N ASP A 573 -30.77 64.35 29.22
CA ASP A 573 -30.34 65.31 28.18
C ASP A 573 -31.48 65.78 27.24
N ASN A 574 -32.60 66.18 27.87
CA ASN A 574 -33.88 66.56 27.25
C ASN A 574 -34.55 65.48 26.36
N GLN A 575 -34.00 64.27 26.27
CA GLN A 575 -34.48 63.15 25.46
C GLN A 575 -35.16 62.10 26.35
N TRP A 576 -36.09 61.33 25.78
CA TRP A 576 -36.83 60.28 26.47
C TRP A 576 -36.33 58.89 26.07
N TYR A 577 -36.23 58.01 27.06
CA TYR A 577 -35.77 56.62 26.94
C TYR A 577 -36.69 55.72 27.78
N PHE A 578 -36.88 54.46 27.37
CA PHE A 578 -37.62 53.48 28.17
C PHE A 578 -36.68 52.40 28.72
N LEU A 579 -36.84 52.06 30.00
CA LEU A 579 -36.11 50.99 30.66
C LEU A 579 -37.08 49.83 30.92
N ASP A 580 -36.73 48.61 30.51
CA ASP A 580 -37.57 47.41 30.72
C ASP A 580 -37.65 46.98 32.20
N ILE A 581 -38.36 45.88 32.45
CA ILE A 581 -38.51 45.27 33.78
C ILE A 581 -37.18 44.89 34.46
N ASN A 582 -36.11 44.68 33.70
CA ASN A 582 -34.76 44.40 34.20
C ASN A 582 -33.94 45.67 34.44
N GLY A 583 -34.36 46.79 33.84
CA GLY A 583 -33.70 48.08 33.83
C GLY A 583 -32.76 48.29 32.64
N TYR A 584 -32.99 47.59 31.54
CA TYR A 584 -32.26 47.72 30.27
C TYR A 584 -32.97 48.68 29.33
N MET A 585 -32.21 49.61 28.76
CA MET A 585 -32.65 50.55 27.73
C MET A 585 -33.18 49.82 26.51
N GLN A 586 -34.42 50.12 26.15
CA GLN A 586 -35.04 49.55 24.96
C GLN A 586 -34.68 50.36 23.71
N THR A 587 -34.75 49.69 22.56
CA THR A 587 -34.67 50.29 21.22
C THR A 587 -35.76 49.66 20.35
N GLY A 588 -36.12 50.31 19.24
CA GLY A 588 -37.22 49.88 18.38
C GLY A 588 -38.61 50.19 18.94
N TRP A 589 -39.60 49.43 18.49
CA TRP A 589 -41.00 49.56 18.93
C TRP A 589 -41.20 49.01 20.33
N ILE A 590 -41.77 49.83 21.22
CA ILE A 590 -42.21 49.43 22.57
C ILE A 590 -43.68 49.79 22.78
N GLN A 591 -44.39 49.02 23.59
CA GLN A 591 -45.75 49.33 24.00
C GLN A 591 -45.78 49.66 25.49
N ASP A 592 -46.28 50.84 25.84
CA ASP A 592 -46.49 51.27 27.23
C ASP A 592 -47.92 51.80 27.38
N SER A 593 -48.61 51.35 28.44
CA SER A 593 -49.93 51.83 28.83
C SER A 593 -50.96 51.82 27.69
N GLY A 594 -50.85 50.85 26.78
CA GLY A 594 -51.70 50.66 25.60
C GLY A 594 -51.23 51.36 24.32
N ASN A 595 -50.34 52.34 24.41
CA ASN A 595 -49.81 53.08 23.26
C ASN A 595 -48.49 52.49 22.77
N TRP A 596 -48.26 52.55 21.46
CA TRP A 596 -46.97 52.21 20.85
C TRP A 596 -46.09 53.44 20.73
N TYR A 597 -44.79 53.26 20.95
CA TYR A 597 -43.74 54.27 20.83
C TYR A 597 -42.57 53.65 20.07
N TYR A 598 -41.76 54.48 19.42
CA TYR A 598 -40.52 54.02 18.79
C TYR A 598 -39.30 54.71 19.41
N LEU A 599 -38.31 53.92 19.79
CA LEU A 599 -37.02 54.35 20.28
C LEU A 599 -35.97 54.08 19.19
N ASN A 600 -35.09 55.04 18.90
CA ASN A 600 -34.03 54.82 17.90
C ASN A 600 -32.93 53.88 18.43
N LYS A 601 -31.88 53.63 17.61
CA LYS A 601 -30.74 52.77 17.96
C LYS A 601 -29.99 53.19 19.23
N ASP A 602 -30.10 54.46 19.62
CA ASP A 602 -29.46 55.05 20.80
C ASP A 602 -30.46 55.16 21.98
N GLY A 603 -31.65 54.54 21.85
CA GLY A 603 -32.72 54.50 22.86
C GLY A 603 -33.64 55.72 22.90
N ILE A 604 -33.44 56.70 22.02
CA ILE A 604 -34.13 57.99 22.05
C ILE A 604 -35.52 57.87 21.41
N MET A 605 -36.55 58.27 22.15
CA MET A 605 -37.92 58.33 21.65
C MET A 605 -38.07 59.25 20.45
N GLN A 606 -38.69 58.72 19.39
CA GLN A 606 -38.99 59.47 18.17
C GLN A 606 -40.38 60.07 18.22
N THR A 607 -40.58 61.14 17.44
CA THR A 607 -41.86 61.86 17.28
C THR A 607 -42.01 62.32 15.83
N GLY A 608 -43.23 62.54 15.36
CA GLY A 608 -43.53 62.94 13.99
C GLY A 608 -43.59 61.76 13.01
N TRP A 609 -43.33 62.04 11.74
CA TRP A 609 -43.30 61.02 10.69
C TRP A 609 -42.13 60.06 10.88
N PHE A 610 -42.41 58.77 10.79
CA PHE A 610 -41.45 57.70 10.98
C PHE A 610 -41.64 56.62 9.91
N TYR A 611 -40.55 56.07 9.36
CA TYR A 611 -40.60 55.03 8.32
C TYR A 611 -39.85 53.79 8.79
N ASP A 612 -40.54 52.65 8.85
CA ASP A 612 -39.99 51.35 9.24
C ASP A 612 -40.60 50.24 8.38
N LYS A 613 -39.77 49.23 8.04
CA LYS A 613 -40.18 47.99 7.33
C LYS A 613 -41.09 48.17 6.10
N GLY A 614 -41.01 49.31 5.40
CA GLY A 614 -41.81 49.58 4.20
C GLY A 614 -43.02 50.50 4.39
N TYR A 615 -43.33 50.90 5.63
CA TYR A 615 -44.52 51.66 5.98
C TYR A 615 -44.18 52.97 6.67
N TRP A 616 -45.01 53.99 6.42
CA TRP A 616 -44.99 55.24 7.18
C TRP A 616 -45.92 55.14 8.39
N TYR A 617 -45.46 55.70 9.50
CA TYR A 617 -46.15 55.81 10.77
C TYR A 617 -46.13 57.28 11.21
N TYR A 618 -47.04 57.65 12.11
CA TYR A 618 -47.03 58.97 12.73
C TYR A 618 -47.07 58.86 14.25
N LEU A 619 -46.00 59.33 14.88
CA LEU A 619 -45.82 59.42 16.32
C LEU A 619 -46.20 60.83 16.77
N GLU A 620 -47.03 60.95 17.79
CA GLU A 620 -47.44 62.25 18.35
C GLU A 620 -46.27 62.97 19.07
N ALA A 621 -46.49 64.22 19.49
CA ALA A 621 -45.50 64.99 20.24
C ALA A 621 -45.13 64.38 21.62
N ASN A 622 -45.99 63.50 22.15
CA ASN A 622 -45.71 62.68 23.34
C ASN A 622 -45.10 61.30 22.99
N GLY A 623 -44.83 61.02 21.71
CA GLY A 623 -44.29 59.77 21.20
C GLY A 623 -45.31 58.67 20.84
N ALA A 624 -46.60 58.84 21.17
CA ALA A 624 -47.61 57.81 20.95
C ALA A 624 -47.98 57.66 19.46
N MET A 625 -48.02 56.43 18.96
CA MET A 625 -48.37 56.12 17.57
C MET A 625 -49.86 56.29 17.29
N ARG A 626 -50.19 56.95 16.17
CA ARG A 626 -51.55 56.98 15.61
C ARG A 626 -51.94 55.60 15.06
N VAL A 627 -53.06 55.05 15.55
CA VAL A 627 -53.59 53.74 15.15
C VAL A 627 -55.10 53.83 14.92
N ASN A 628 -55.60 53.18 13.86
CA ASN A 628 -57.01 53.07 13.47
C ASN A 628 -57.74 54.43 13.44
N THR A 629 -57.06 55.46 12.95
CA THR A 629 -57.51 56.85 13.07
C THR A 629 -56.87 57.75 12.02
N TRP A 630 -57.40 58.96 11.94
CA TRP A 630 -56.93 60.02 11.07
C TRP A 630 -55.91 60.91 11.79
N ALA A 631 -54.97 61.49 11.04
CA ALA A 631 -54.16 62.61 11.50
C ALA A 631 -54.09 63.70 10.43
N THR A 632 -53.94 64.94 10.89
CA THR A 632 -53.65 66.10 10.04
C THR A 632 -52.18 66.47 10.15
N TYR A 633 -51.50 66.62 9.01
CA TYR A 633 -50.15 67.17 8.93
C TYR A 633 -50.08 68.17 7.77
N ASP A 634 -49.56 69.37 8.01
CA ASP A 634 -49.51 70.46 7.01
C ASP A 634 -50.85 70.71 6.27
N GLY A 635 -51.95 70.71 7.02
CA GLY A 635 -53.32 70.88 6.48
C GLY A 635 -53.87 69.69 5.69
N LYS A 636 -53.07 68.65 5.43
CA LYS A 636 -53.45 67.44 4.70
C LYS A 636 -53.89 66.33 5.66
N TRP A 637 -54.81 65.49 5.21
CA TRP A 637 -55.36 64.38 5.98
C TRP A 637 -54.72 63.05 5.57
N TYR A 638 -54.32 62.27 6.57
CA TYR A 638 -53.70 60.96 6.44
C TYR A 638 -54.47 59.96 7.32
N TYR A 639 -54.55 58.71 6.88
CA TYR A 639 -55.23 57.64 7.63
C TYR A 639 -54.27 56.51 7.98
N PHE A 640 -54.34 56.02 9.21
CA PHE A 640 -53.50 54.95 9.74
C PHE A 640 -54.37 53.76 10.14
N ASN A 641 -54.00 52.56 9.69
CA ASN A 641 -54.75 51.33 9.98
C ASN A 641 -54.57 50.86 11.44
N ASN A 642 -55.10 49.68 11.76
CA ASN A 642 -55.00 49.05 13.09
C ASN A 642 -53.57 48.64 13.51
N PHE A 643 -52.58 48.72 12.61
CA PHE A 643 -51.16 48.53 12.89
C PHE A 643 -50.37 49.86 12.93
N GLY A 644 -51.06 50.99 12.70
CA GLY A 644 -50.45 52.32 12.64
C GLY A 644 -49.79 52.64 11.29
N GLU A 645 -49.99 51.81 10.27
CA GLU A 645 -49.43 52.01 8.93
C GLU A 645 -50.28 53.02 8.15
N MET A 646 -49.64 54.04 7.60
CA MET A 646 -50.26 55.02 6.70
C MET A 646 -50.79 54.33 5.45
N GLN A 647 -52.06 54.55 5.14
CA GLN A 647 -52.71 53.94 3.98
C GLN A 647 -52.52 54.79 2.72
N THR A 648 -52.23 54.13 1.61
CA THR A 648 -52.31 54.66 0.24
C THR A 648 -53.46 53.97 -0.50
N ALA A 649 -53.93 54.54 -1.62
CA ALA A 649 -55.10 54.05 -2.36
C ALA A 649 -56.38 53.94 -1.50
N TRP A 650 -57.25 52.96 -1.76
CA TRP A 650 -58.56 52.84 -1.10
C TRP A 650 -58.45 52.37 0.35
N ALA A 651 -58.89 53.22 1.28
CA ALA A 651 -58.96 52.93 2.70
C ALA A 651 -60.42 52.97 3.21
N GLN A 652 -60.77 52.08 4.12
CA GLN A 652 -62.09 52.08 4.78
C GLN A 652 -61.98 52.53 6.23
N TYR A 653 -62.84 53.49 6.63
CA TYR A 653 -62.97 53.95 8.00
C TYR A 653 -64.45 54.07 8.38
N LYS A 654 -64.86 53.41 9.47
CA LYS A 654 -66.24 53.39 9.99
C LYS A 654 -67.31 53.15 8.92
N GLY A 655 -67.05 52.21 7.99
CA GLY A 655 -67.96 51.83 6.91
C GLY A 655 -68.00 52.79 5.70
N LYS A 656 -67.24 53.88 5.71
CA LYS A 656 -67.03 54.77 4.55
C LYS A 656 -65.70 54.45 3.86
N TRP A 657 -65.70 54.52 2.53
CA TRP A 657 -64.49 54.44 1.71
C TRP A 657 -63.89 55.82 1.47
N TYR A 658 -62.57 55.89 1.40
CA TYR A 658 -61.75 57.09 1.16
C TYR A 658 -60.65 56.71 0.18
N LEU A 659 -60.26 57.62 -0.71
CA LEU A 659 -59.09 57.43 -1.57
C LEU A 659 -57.93 58.28 -1.06
N MET A 660 -56.80 57.63 -0.81
CA MET A 660 -55.52 58.23 -0.48
C MET A 660 -54.62 58.19 -1.73
N ASP A 661 -53.79 59.20 -1.97
CA ASP A 661 -52.79 59.14 -3.05
C ASP A 661 -51.57 58.27 -2.68
N ASP A 662 -50.58 58.25 -3.58
CA ASP A 662 -49.30 57.56 -3.42
C ASP A 662 -48.44 58.12 -2.27
N HIS A 663 -48.71 59.35 -1.83
CA HIS A 663 -48.12 59.99 -0.66
C HIS A 663 -49.01 59.88 0.59
N GLY A 664 -50.11 59.12 0.52
CA GLY A 664 -51.04 58.90 1.63
C GLY A 664 -51.95 60.08 1.96
N VAL A 665 -52.07 61.07 1.07
CA VAL A 665 -52.94 62.24 1.27
C VAL A 665 -54.36 61.92 0.80
N MET A 666 -55.34 62.21 1.65
CA MET A 666 -56.76 62.00 1.35
C MET A 666 -57.25 62.92 0.22
N GLN A 667 -57.81 62.30 -0.82
CA GLN A 667 -58.32 62.99 -2.00
C GLN A 667 -59.76 63.50 -1.81
N LYS A 668 -60.13 64.51 -2.61
CA LYS A 668 -61.45 65.14 -2.63
C LYS A 668 -61.88 65.44 -4.07
N GLY A 669 -63.19 65.48 -4.32
CA GLY A 669 -63.75 65.77 -5.65
C GLY A 669 -63.57 64.61 -6.64
N TRP A 670 -63.47 64.95 -7.93
CA TRP A 670 -63.32 63.97 -9.01
C TRP A 670 -61.90 63.39 -9.05
N VAL A 671 -61.80 62.06 -9.03
CA VAL A 671 -60.54 61.30 -9.16
C VAL A 671 -60.67 60.23 -10.22
N THR A 672 -59.53 59.71 -10.69
CA THR A 672 -59.47 58.52 -11.55
C THR A 672 -58.56 57.48 -10.91
N TYR A 673 -59.04 56.26 -10.73
CA TYR A 673 -58.30 55.14 -10.12
C TYR A 673 -58.62 53.84 -10.89
N ASP A 674 -57.58 53.08 -11.28
CA ASP A 674 -57.66 51.95 -12.23
C ASP A 674 -58.69 52.18 -13.36
N ARG A 675 -58.43 53.21 -14.20
CA ARG A 675 -59.24 53.61 -15.37
C ARG A 675 -60.69 54.03 -15.09
N ASN A 676 -61.18 53.90 -13.85
CA ASN A 676 -62.52 54.28 -13.42
C ASN A 676 -62.51 55.67 -12.77
N LYS A 677 -63.58 56.44 -12.96
CA LYS A 677 -63.78 57.74 -12.29
C LYS A 677 -64.64 57.58 -11.05
N TYR A 678 -64.26 58.28 -9.98
CA TYR A 678 -64.98 58.32 -8.71
C TYR A 678 -65.13 59.77 -8.25
N TYR A 679 -66.01 60.01 -7.30
CA TYR A 679 -66.13 61.31 -6.63
C TYR A 679 -66.04 61.12 -5.11
N LEU A 680 -65.15 61.88 -4.47
CA LEU A 680 -65.03 61.95 -3.01
C LEU A 680 -65.69 63.26 -2.54
N ASN A 681 -66.52 63.18 -1.51
CA ASN A 681 -67.16 64.34 -0.87
C ASN A 681 -66.12 65.23 -0.15
N ASP A 682 -66.53 66.39 0.37
CA ASP A 682 -65.63 67.30 1.11
C ASP A 682 -65.07 66.71 2.41
N ASP A 683 -65.74 65.70 2.99
CA ASP A 683 -65.23 64.90 4.11
C ASP A 683 -64.26 63.79 3.69
N GLY A 684 -63.99 63.66 2.37
CA GLY A 684 -63.17 62.63 1.75
C GLY A 684 -63.89 61.31 1.43
N SER A 685 -65.14 61.14 1.85
CA SER A 685 -65.85 59.88 1.67
C SER A 685 -66.32 59.66 0.24
N MET A 686 -66.25 58.43 -0.25
CA MET A 686 -66.70 58.05 -1.59
C MET A 686 -68.19 58.27 -1.78
N ARG A 687 -68.56 58.89 -2.91
CA ARG A 687 -69.95 59.09 -3.33
C ARG A 687 -70.44 57.88 -4.12
N THR A 688 -71.61 57.37 -3.73
CA THR A 688 -72.43 56.46 -4.53
C THR A 688 -73.75 57.15 -4.91
N GLY A 689 -74.46 56.59 -5.90
CA GLY A 689 -75.73 57.10 -6.39
C GLY A 689 -75.62 58.43 -7.15
N TRP A 690 -76.71 59.20 -7.13
CA TRP A 690 -76.81 60.47 -7.85
C TRP A 690 -75.90 61.57 -7.28
N LEU A 691 -75.20 62.27 -8.17
CA LEU A 691 -74.37 63.44 -7.87
C LEU A 691 -74.74 64.60 -8.79
N TYR A 692 -74.99 65.78 -8.22
CA TYR A 692 -75.09 67.04 -8.96
C TYR A 692 -73.91 67.93 -8.60
N ASN A 693 -73.10 68.31 -9.58
CA ASN A 693 -71.89 69.12 -9.36
C ASN A 693 -72.13 70.64 -9.50
N GLY A 694 -73.38 71.11 -9.44
CA GLY A 694 -73.75 72.50 -9.69
C GLY A 694 -74.03 72.83 -11.16
N LYS A 695 -73.65 71.98 -12.11
CA LYS A 695 -73.86 72.16 -13.56
C LYS A 695 -74.51 70.96 -14.26
N SER A 696 -74.26 69.74 -13.79
CA SER A 696 -74.67 68.51 -14.45
C SER A 696 -74.89 67.37 -13.46
N TRP A 697 -75.78 66.45 -13.83
CA TRP A 697 -76.04 65.22 -13.08
C TRP A 697 -75.14 64.10 -13.58
N TYR A 698 -74.66 63.31 -12.62
CA TYR A 698 -73.85 62.11 -12.78
C TYR A 698 -74.44 61.01 -11.91
N TYR A 699 -74.14 59.75 -12.23
CA TYR A 699 -74.45 58.62 -11.37
C TYR A 699 -73.20 57.79 -11.11
N LEU A 700 -72.94 57.54 -9.83
CA LEU A 700 -71.91 56.63 -9.35
C LEU A 700 -72.64 55.34 -8.92
N ASP A 701 -72.14 54.16 -9.27
CA ASP A 701 -72.73 52.91 -8.80
C ASP A 701 -72.42 52.60 -7.33
N ASP A 702 -72.82 51.43 -6.85
CA ASP A 702 -72.60 51.00 -5.45
C ASP A 702 -71.12 50.79 -5.10
N SER A 703 -70.26 50.61 -6.12
CA SER A 703 -68.80 50.60 -6.01
C SER A 703 -68.18 52.00 -6.17
N GLY A 704 -69.01 53.03 -6.37
CA GLY A 704 -68.59 54.43 -6.58
C GLY A 704 -68.13 54.75 -8.00
N ILE A 705 -68.24 53.82 -8.95
CA ILE A 705 -67.76 54.01 -10.32
C ILE A 705 -68.75 54.88 -11.10
N MET A 706 -68.23 55.93 -11.73
CA MET A 706 -69.00 56.82 -12.59
C MET A 706 -69.48 56.11 -13.86
N ILE A 707 -70.80 56.04 -14.01
CA ILE A 707 -71.45 55.39 -15.14
C ILE A 707 -71.37 56.25 -16.41
N THR A 708 -71.12 55.58 -17.53
CA THR A 708 -71.26 56.10 -18.90
C THR A 708 -72.20 55.18 -19.70
N GLY A 709 -72.77 55.68 -20.80
CA GLY A 709 -73.74 54.95 -21.61
C GLY A 709 -75.11 54.81 -20.95
N TRP A 710 -75.86 53.78 -21.35
CA TRP A 710 -77.20 53.48 -20.83
C TRP A 710 -77.16 52.76 -19.48
N LYS A 711 -78.00 53.19 -18.53
CA LYS A 711 -78.16 52.53 -17.22
C LYS A 711 -79.60 52.64 -16.73
N ASN A 712 -80.17 51.51 -16.31
CA ASN A 712 -81.42 51.51 -15.56
C ASN A 712 -81.14 51.83 -14.08
N ILE A 713 -81.85 52.81 -13.54
CA ILE A 713 -81.75 53.26 -12.14
C ILE A 713 -83.18 53.35 -11.61
N ASN A 714 -83.52 52.50 -10.62
CA ASN A 714 -84.85 52.42 -10.01
C ASN A 714 -86.02 52.34 -11.02
N GLY A 715 -85.84 51.57 -12.11
CA GLY A 715 -86.88 51.31 -13.11
C GLY A 715 -86.95 52.32 -14.26
N LYS A 716 -86.10 53.35 -14.31
CA LYS A 716 -86.01 54.31 -15.42
C LYS A 716 -84.66 54.24 -16.12
N ASN A 717 -84.61 54.45 -17.44
CA ASN A 717 -83.36 54.38 -18.19
C ASN A 717 -82.76 55.78 -18.39
N TYR A 718 -81.50 55.92 -18.00
CA TYR A 718 -80.74 57.15 -18.14
C TYR A 718 -79.57 56.93 -19.08
N TYR A 719 -79.26 57.93 -19.92
CA TYR A 719 -78.07 57.93 -20.76
C TYR A 719 -77.06 58.95 -20.24
N PHE A 720 -75.83 58.50 -20.01
CA PHE A 720 -74.68 59.31 -19.61
C PHE A 720 -73.67 59.35 -20.76
N ASP A 721 -73.12 60.53 -21.10
CA ASP A 721 -72.10 60.62 -22.13
C ASP A 721 -70.73 60.04 -21.71
N ALA A 722 -69.74 60.07 -22.60
CA ALA A 722 -68.38 59.61 -22.30
C ALA A 722 -67.68 60.41 -21.18
N GLY A 723 -68.21 61.59 -20.82
CA GLY A 723 -67.80 62.37 -19.65
C GLY A 723 -68.56 62.05 -18.36
N GLY A 724 -69.54 61.13 -18.42
CA GLY A 724 -70.44 60.76 -17.31
C GLY A 724 -71.62 61.72 -17.11
N VAL A 725 -71.84 62.67 -18.02
CA VAL A 725 -72.92 63.67 -17.88
C VAL A 725 -74.24 63.06 -18.37
N MET A 726 -75.23 63.03 -17.49
CA MET A 726 -76.61 62.65 -17.82
C MET A 726 -77.16 63.57 -18.90
N LYS A 727 -77.69 63.00 -19.99
CA LYS A 727 -78.36 63.73 -21.07
C LYS A 727 -79.88 63.72 -20.87
N THR A 728 -80.51 64.78 -21.37
CA THR A 728 -81.96 64.98 -21.41
C THR A 728 -82.35 65.53 -22.77
N GLY A 729 -83.62 65.40 -23.15
CA GLY A 729 -84.11 65.81 -24.47
C GLY A 729 -83.70 64.85 -25.59
N MET A 730 -83.55 65.38 -26.80
CA MET A 730 -83.21 64.62 -28.01
C MET A 730 -81.69 64.41 -28.11
N LEU A 731 -81.26 63.16 -28.23
CA LEU A 731 -79.87 62.75 -28.43
C LEU A 731 -79.73 61.93 -29.71
N PHE A 732 -78.68 62.16 -30.50
CA PHE A 732 -78.33 61.32 -31.64
C PHE A 732 -77.27 60.29 -31.21
N LEU A 733 -77.58 58.99 -31.37
CA LEU A 733 -76.72 57.87 -31.00
C LEU A 733 -76.89 56.73 -32.03
N ASP A 734 -75.80 56.04 -32.38
CA ASP A 734 -75.81 54.86 -33.27
C ASP A 734 -76.63 55.00 -34.57
N GLY A 735 -76.65 56.22 -35.12
CA GLY A 735 -77.35 56.57 -36.36
C GLY A 735 -78.82 56.98 -36.21
N GLN A 736 -79.36 57.08 -34.98
CA GLN A 736 -80.77 57.42 -34.72
C GLN A 736 -80.95 58.51 -33.65
N TRP A 737 -82.07 59.23 -33.72
CA TRP A 737 -82.48 60.19 -32.67
C TRP A 737 -83.33 59.50 -31.60
N ILE A 738 -82.94 59.67 -30.34
CA ILE A 738 -83.59 59.09 -29.16
C ILE A 738 -84.07 60.23 -28.24
N ASN A 739 -85.32 60.17 -27.78
CA ASN A 739 -85.87 61.13 -26.82
C ASN A 739 -85.73 60.61 -25.38
N LEU A 740 -84.75 61.17 -24.66
CA LEU A 740 -84.40 60.78 -23.29
C LEU A 740 -85.39 61.26 -22.22
N ASN A 741 -86.39 62.06 -22.57
CA ASN A 741 -87.41 62.52 -21.63
C ASN A 741 -88.54 61.49 -21.40
N ASN A 742 -88.58 60.40 -22.17
CA ASN A 742 -89.62 59.36 -22.16
C ASN A 742 -89.05 57.92 -21.98
N ALA A 743 -87.83 57.76 -21.44
CA ALA A 743 -87.07 56.49 -21.40
C ALA A 743 -86.87 55.90 -19.98
#